data_AF-A0A423W7C4-F1
#
_entry.id   AF-A0A423W7C4-F1
#
_cell.length_a   1.000
_cell.length_b   1.000
_cell.length_c   1.000
_cell.angle_alpha   90.00
_cell.angle_beta   90.00
_cell.angle_gamma   90.00
#
_symmetry.space_group_name_H-M   'P 1'
#
loop_
_entity.id
_entity.type
_entity.pdbx_description
1 polymer ?
#
loop_
_entity_poly.entity_id
_entity_poly.type
_entity_poly.pdbx_seq_one_letter_code
_entity_poly.pdbx_strand_id
1 'polypeptide(L)'
;MPYPRAEAPSHVPDEETIESLLGQRNQTSKASSKVKPLQELNYLQRQRTGIIEPGKRKLRIQGDPWGHYFSWAGNVAHPEDARIYDILNPLCQRLQEYKMKETEDVTAIRELLDMVPTTDVQALASNLADDGRYEILVNDDTEIVITCRIGSKSVRLMQAMDIDANDSNSFGATKRAALSASKTRQLTPDPPMTIDLQQYLMALKLVQDSKWHELEERGQSIKDMKEEVGTGKTGHEASSKKLVQLHKEEARYKKDLTKFFKSLRATIREQYWLQKTAQQRALCRNACLEVQQSEETELQRILSVVKDHWQNKWNKLWLDDDFFHHYLLDQTAAQHGWDLVEDDIFIVTDRNRQVIFANIENLGELLFGREAMETLVRCLDMWTFFTPLPRPETSRHVVDEHIRRLHPGLDPSAVSIDHLHKAVMAVAHYGCWARKGDPYGKNMVRTLDTKFARSDMLDYPHALFPDFARAALGMASKMARFLIQPLDPAYYDECVRVFSSLPENARVSTDDEDFISLFALGVNGYTQRHRDVKDIDGGLAGLFSIGDYEGGNLCVPELGIKVPYRPGTCLIIRGGALDHLVQDFTGTRYFIICTNHESCRQHALRKMGDPRAKALPVDNKPLVGSQGGFDDSHDGAKDKDAPDDEDLGGGGLSEEDLDESDESDDDDMAAPCVNYRTDADDDLTYTNKQLHGPNVLLIEKKKTFDIAQDTMPPSQTVVIGAGVIGLSCALELQSAGQDDNNNSITIIARDFPTTFALVDPSTQINFTSPWGGAHNRWVPPTPGGPAHEARDHRLALATFRRMRALRAGHPEAGITFLRGVEYLESPGPEYEALARGGPDSAAAAALGIEGFRVLRGDELPDDRVRLGFEYDTWCVNPMVYCAFLLNRFVFRGGRVVRREVRDPGEVFEMRDLGGPVTMVVNASGTGFGDPKSFIIRGQTCLVANPCDATVTRQYADGRWAFSVPRGFEGGTIIGGTKEPDNWDRAPSPEVRERLCRDFVATYPSIADGSGSVTVLGDVVGRRPARRGGARLEREEVAPGRTVVHAYGLGGRGYELSWGVAETVAGLVAGAAGSTRARM
;
A
#
# COMPACT_ATOMS: atom_id res chain seq x y z
N MET A 1 10.47 -15.04 -25.18
CA MET A 1 10.60 -13.96 -26.18
C MET A 1 11.66 -12.98 -25.68
N PRO A 2 12.85 -12.91 -26.31
CA PRO A 2 13.92 -11.97 -25.92
C PRO A 2 13.70 -10.54 -26.45
N TYR A 3 12.47 -10.16 -26.81
CA TYR A 3 12.12 -8.89 -27.45
C TYR A 3 11.54 -7.88 -26.44
N PRO A 4 11.75 -6.55 -26.61
CA PRO A 4 11.04 -5.50 -25.90
C PRO A 4 9.54 -5.65 -26.03
N ARG A 5 8.80 -5.19 -25.02
CA ARG A 5 7.33 -5.31 -25.00
C ARG A 5 6.68 -4.70 -26.25
N ALA A 6 7.20 -3.57 -26.72
CA ALA A 6 6.72 -2.88 -27.92
C ALA A 6 6.78 -3.72 -29.21
N GLU A 7 7.65 -4.75 -29.26
CA GLU A 7 7.80 -5.65 -30.41
C GLU A 7 6.93 -6.92 -30.28
N ALA A 8 6.39 -7.19 -29.10
CA ALA A 8 5.48 -8.30 -28.87
C ALA A 8 4.05 -7.92 -29.33
N PRO A 9 3.36 -8.79 -30.10
CA PRO A 9 1.97 -8.54 -30.51
C PRO A 9 1.06 -8.17 -29.33
N SER A 10 0.06 -7.31 -29.56
CA SER A 10 -0.84 -6.80 -28.50
C SER A 10 -1.67 -7.87 -27.77
N HIS A 11 -1.73 -9.09 -28.31
CA HIS A 11 -2.43 -10.24 -27.71
C HIS A 11 -1.53 -11.15 -26.88
N VAL A 12 -0.21 -10.91 -26.88
CA VAL A 12 0.76 -11.65 -26.07
C VAL A 12 0.77 -11.03 -24.66
N PRO A 13 0.44 -11.78 -23.60
CA PRO A 13 0.55 -11.29 -22.22
C PRO A 13 2.01 -11.03 -21.82
N ASP A 14 2.28 -10.06 -20.95
CA ASP A 14 3.64 -9.77 -20.42
C ASP A 14 4.28 -10.99 -19.71
N GLU A 15 3.40 -11.88 -19.27
CA GLU A 15 3.66 -13.09 -18.49
C GLU A 15 4.12 -14.27 -19.36
N GLU A 16 3.99 -14.19 -20.69
CA GLU A 16 4.12 -15.34 -21.59
C GLU A 16 5.47 -16.06 -21.48
N THR A 17 6.56 -15.33 -21.22
CA THR A 17 7.88 -15.97 -21.08
C THR A 17 8.08 -16.60 -19.69
N ILE A 18 7.67 -15.97 -18.59
CA ILE A 18 7.76 -16.60 -17.26
C ILE A 18 6.78 -17.77 -17.15
N GLU A 19 5.54 -17.58 -17.62
CA GLU A 19 4.55 -18.66 -17.68
C GLU A 19 5.02 -19.81 -18.57
N SER A 20 5.69 -19.52 -19.70
CA SER A 20 6.31 -20.55 -20.53
C SER A 20 7.43 -21.30 -19.79
N LEU A 21 8.24 -20.59 -18.99
CA LEU A 21 9.27 -21.22 -18.14
C LEU A 21 8.63 -22.12 -17.07
N LEU A 22 7.62 -21.63 -16.35
CA LEU A 22 6.80 -22.36 -15.37
C LEU A 22 6.07 -23.57 -16.01
N GLY A 23 5.89 -23.54 -17.33
CA GLY A 23 5.15 -24.54 -18.08
C GLY A 23 5.89 -25.75 -18.58
N GLN A 24 7.18 -25.83 -18.35
CA GLN A 24 7.96 -27.00 -18.76
C GLN A 24 8.43 -27.78 -17.54
N ARG A 25 8.46 -29.10 -17.68
CA ARG A 25 8.88 -30.00 -16.61
C ARG A 25 10.37 -29.88 -16.32
N ASN A 26 10.71 -29.89 -15.03
CA ASN A 26 12.07 -30.11 -14.57
C ASN A 26 12.39 -31.61 -14.59
N GLN A 27 13.43 -32.02 -15.31
CA GLN A 27 13.86 -33.41 -15.45
C GLN A 27 15.21 -33.70 -14.75
N THR A 28 15.75 -32.76 -13.96
CA THR A 28 17.06 -32.90 -13.31
C THR A 28 17.10 -34.01 -12.26
N SER A 29 15.95 -34.36 -11.64
CA SER A 29 15.85 -35.45 -10.68
C SER A 29 14.54 -36.23 -10.81
N LYS A 30 14.53 -37.47 -10.31
CA LYS A 30 13.31 -38.31 -10.25
C LYS A 30 12.21 -37.74 -9.35
N ALA A 31 12.57 -36.84 -8.42
CA ALA A 31 11.62 -36.18 -7.52
C ALA A 31 11.00 -34.94 -8.19
N SER A 32 11.81 -34.10 -8.85
CA SER A 32 11.36 -32.93 -9.62
C SER A 32 10.57 -33.34 -10.87
N SER A 33 10.93 -34.46 -11.51
CA SER A 33 10.20 -35.01 -12.67
C SER A 33 8.76 -35.44 -12.40
N LYS A 34 8.38 -35.58 -11.11
CA LYS A 34 7.01 -35.90 -10.68
C LYS A 34 6.16 -34.65 -10.41
N VAL A 35 6.76 -33.46 -10.39
CA VAL A 35 6.02 -32.20 -10.27
C VAL A 35 5.39 -31.87 -11.61
N LYS A 36 4.07 -31.68 -11.62
CA LYS A 36 3.37 -31.20 -12.80
C LYS A 36 3.62 -29.70 -12.97
N PRO A 37 3.94 -29.22 -14.18
CA PRO A 37 4.01 -27.80 -14.47
C PRO A 37 2.62 -27.17 -14.41
N LEU A 38 2.57 -25.85 -14.27
CA LEU A 38 1.35 -25.06 -14.09
C LEU A 38 0.23 -25.39 -15.12
N GLN A 39 0.62 -25.60 -16.38
CA GLN A 39 -0.25 -25.85 -17.52
C GLN A 39 -0.91 -27.24 -17.45
N GLU A 40 -0.29 -28.20 -16.75
CA GLU A 40 -0.84 -29.54 -16.54
C GLU A 40 -1.74 -29.63 -15.29
N LEU A 41 -1.82 -28.56 -14.49
CA LEU A 41 -2.69 -28.48 -13.33
C LEU A 41 -4.08 -27.96 -13.72
N ASN A 42 -5.12 -28.66 -13.29
CA ASN A 42 -6.49 -28.17 -13.40
C ASN A 42 -6.79 -27.07 -12.36
N TYR A 43 -7.90 -26.34 -12.51
CA TYR A 43 -8.28 -25.22 -11.65
C TYR A 43 -8.23 -25.54 -10.14
N LEU A 44 -8.79 -26.68 -9.71
CA LEU A 44 -8.79 -27.08 -8.31
C LEU A 44 -7.40 -27.48 -7.80
N GLN A 45 -6.57 -28.05 -8.69
CA GLN A 45 -5.18 -28.34 -8.38
C GLN A 45 -4.37 -27.06 -8.22
N ARG A 46 -4.55 -26.07 -9.12
CA ARG A 46 -3.94 -24.72 -9.04
C ARG A 46 -4.30 -24.00 -7.74
N GLN A 47 -5.55 -24.09 -7.30
CA GLN A 47 -6.01 -23.50 -6.04
C GLN A 47 -5.43 -24.17 -4.78
N ARG A 48 -4.88 -25.39 -4.90
CA ARG A 48 -4.34 -26.19 -3.77
C ARG A 48 -2.84 -26.41 -3.86
N THR A 49 -2.18 -25.78 -4.81
CA THR A 49 -0.73 -25.90 -4.96
C THR A 49 -0.05 -25.29 -3.76
N GLY A 50 1.06 -25.89 -3.31
CA GLY A 50 1.75 -25.40 -2.12
C GLY A 50 2.48 -24.07 -2.36
N ILE A 51 1.98 -22.99 -1.78
CA ILE A 51 2.34 -21.57 -2.04
C ILE A 51 3.51 -21.04 -1.16
N ILE A 52 4.48 -21.88 -0.78
CA ILE A 52 5.62 -21.54 0.12
C ILE A 52 5.20 -20.98 1.49
N GLU A 53 6.12 -21.03 2.45
CA GLU A 53 5.85 -20.46 3.77
C GLU A 53 7.08 -19.66 4.22
N PRO A 54 6.98 -18.32 4.46
CA PRO A 54 8.15 -17.44 4.61
C PRO A 54 9.08 -17.85 5.73
N GLY A 55 10.25 -18.43 5.44
CA GLY A 55 11.22 -18.98 6.40
C GLY A 55 11.51 -20.46 6.21
N LYS A 56 10.59 -21.22 5.64
CA LYS A 56 10.87 -22.63 5.35
C LYS A 56 11.49 -22.75 3.98
N ARG A 57 12.57 -23.53 3.87
CA ARG A 57 13.09 -23.95 2.58
C ARG A 57 12.02 -24.80 1.89
N LYS A 58 11.79 -24.55 0.61
CA LYS A 58 10.91 -25.34 -0.24
C LYS A 58 11.52 -25.48 -1.62
N LEU A 59 12.19 -26.60 -1.86
CA LEU A 59 12.79 -26.98 -3.14
C LEU A 59 11.78 -27.60 -4.11
N ARG A 60 10.54 -27.80 -3.66
CA ARG A 60 9.49 -28.43 -4.45
C ARG A 60 8.20 -27.64 -4.36
N ILE A 61 7.89 -26.91 -5.42
CA ILE A 61 6.68 -26.09 -5.52
C ILE A 61 5.77 -26.76 -6.55
N GLN A 62 4.56 -27.13 -6.13
CA GLN A 62 3.66 -27.88 -7.01
C GLN A 62 3.15 -26.97 -8.12
N GLY A 63 3.50 -27.15 -9.39
CA GLY A 63 3.11 -26.23 -10.47
C GLY A 63 4.27 -25.36 -10.94
N ASP A 64 5.34 -25.27 -10.14
CA ASP A 64 6.59 -24.64 -10.51
C ASP A 64 7.73 -25.65 -10.29
N PRO A 65 8.09 -26.42 -11.33
CA PRO A 65 9.03 -27.52 -11.20
C PRO A 65 10.50 -27.08 -11.09
N TRP A 66 10.81 -25.81 -11.38
CA TRP A 66 12.15 -25.23 -11.31
C TRP A 66 12.32 -24.26 -10.13
N GLY A 67 11.22 -23.79 -9.54
CA GLY A 67 11.21 -22.84 -8.45
C GLY A 67 11.70 -23.40 -7.12
N HIS A 68 12.71 -22.72 -6.57
CA HIS A 68 13.31 -22.96 -5.27
C HIS A 68 13.04 -21.77 -4.36
N TYR A 69 12.33 -21.99 -3.25
CA TYR A 69 12.25 -21.01 -2.17
C TYR A 69 13.26 -21.35 -1.09
N PHE A 70 14.37 -20.63 -1.03
CA PHE A 70 15.32 -20.83 0.05
C PHE A 70 14.81 -20.21 1.35
N SER A 71 15.19 -20.82 2.46
CA SER A 71 14.77 -20.39 3.80
C SER A 71 15.32 -19.01 4.19
N TRP A 72 16.22 -18.44 3.40
CA TRP A 72 16.77 -17.10 3.52
C TRP A 72 16.38 -16.19 2.34
N ALA A 73 15.65 -16.69 1.33
CA ALA A 73 15.35 -15.94 0.13
C ALA A 73 14.10 -15.06 0.27
N GLY A 74 14.15 -13.89 -0.38
CA GLY A 74 13.04 -12.95 -0.52
C GLY A 74 12.08 -13.28 -1.67
N ASN A 75 12.44 -14.24 -2.51
CA ASN A 75 11.75 -14.67 -3.72
C ASN A 75 11.78 -16.19 -3.92
N VAL A 76 10.97 -16.68 -4.85
CA VAL A 76 11.12 -18.01 -5.45
C VAL A 76 12.06 -17.89 -6.65
N ALA A 77 13.21 -18.53 -6.57
CA ALA A 77 14.28 -18.42 -7.54
C ALA A 77 14.39 -19.66 -8.42
N HIS A 78 14.98 -19.51 -9.60
CA HIS A 78 15.11 -20.56 -10.61
C HIS A 78 16.58 -20.83 -10.97
N PRO A 79 17.47 -21.04 -9.99
CA PRO A 79 18.91 -20.98 -10.23
C PRO A 79 19.46 -22.09 -11.14
N GLU A 80 18.75 -23.21 -11.26
CA GLU A 80 19.13 -24.34 -12.09
C GLU A 80 18.55 -24.27 -13.52
N ASP A 81 17.70 -23.28 -13.80
CA ASP A 81 17.01 -23.17 -15.07
C ASP A 81 17.92 -22.61 -16.16
N ALA A 82 18.65 -23.50 -16.83
CA ALA A 82 19.57 -23.15 -17.91
C ALA A 82 18.90 -22.42 -19.09
N ARG A 83 17.57 -22.50 -19.24
CA ARG A 83 16.84 -21.80 -20.32
C ARG A 83 16.87 -20.29 -20.13
N ILE A 84 17.15 -19.81 -18.92
CA ILE A 84 17.28 -18.39 -18.66
C ILE A 84 18.39 -17.76 -19.50
N TYR A 85 19.44 -18.51 -19.87
CA TYR A 85 20.55 -17.99 -20.68
C TYR A 85 20.06 -17.47 -22.02
N ASP A 86 19.14 -18.19 -22.65
CA ASP A 86 18.56 -17.85 -23.95
C ASP A 86 17.69 -16.58 -23.88
N ILE A 87 17.40 -16.08 -22.68
CA ILE A 87 16.59 -14.89 -22.42
C ILE A 87 17.47 -13.74 -21.89
N LEU A 88 18.20 -13.96 -20.79
CA LEU A 88 18.98 -12.94 -20.11
C LEU A 88 20.19 -12.47 -20.91
N ASN A 89 20.90 -13.38 -21.58
CA ASN A 89 22.10 -12.99 -22.32
C ASN A 89 21.78 -12.04 -23.49
N PRO A 90 20.78 -12.30 -24.35
CA PRO A 90 20.36 -11.33 -25.37
C PRO A 90 19.90 -9.98 -24.80
N LEU A 91 19.17 -9.98 -23.67
CA LEU A 91 18.77 -8.74 -23.00
C LEU A 91 20.00 -7.94 -22.52
N CYS A 92 20.99 -8.62 -21.92
CA CYS A 92 22.23 -7.99 -21.47
C CYS A 92 23.04 -7.44 -22.64
N GLN A 93 23.12 -8.15 -23.77
CA GLN A 93 23.80 -7.68 -24.98
C GLN A 93 23.11 -6.43 -25.54
N ARG A 94 21.78 -6.46 -25.70
CA ARG A 94 21.00 -5.30 -26.19
C ARG A 94 21.15 -4.08 -25.29
N LEU A 95 21.14 -4.27 -23.96
CA LEU A 95 21.36 -3.18 -23.01
C LEU A 95 22.72 -2.50 -23.17
N GLN A 96 23.77 -3.27 -23.49
CA GLN A 96 25.12 -2.75 -23.70
C GLN A 96 25.28 -1.98 -25.02
N GLU A 97 24.40 -2.24 -26.00
CA GLU A 97 24.36 -1.54 -27.28
C GLU A 97 23.78 -0.12 -27.16
N TYR A 98 22.80 0.11 -26.27
CA TYR A 98 22.24 1.45 -26.06
C TYR A 98 23.31 2.43 -25.58
N LYS A 99 23.37 3.57 -26.26
CA LYS A 99 24.27 4.70 -25.92
C LYS A 99 23.44 5.87 -25.41
N MET A 100 24.08 6.71 -24.59
CA MET A 100 23.49 7.99 -24.20
C MET A 100 23.20 8.81 -25.46
N LYS A 101 22.00 9.40 -25.50
CA LYS A 101 21.56 10.31 -26.55
C LYS A 101 22.08 11.71 -26.24
N GLU A 102 22.53 12.40 -27.26
CA GLU A 102 22.92 13.81 -27.19
C GLU A 102 21.79 14.64 -27.82
N THR A 103 20.67 14.76 -27.10
CA THR A 103 19.56 15.64 -27.49
C THR A 103 19.77 17.04 -26.95
N GLU A 104 19.03 18.03 -27.48
CA GLU A 104 19.08 19.42 -26.98
C GLU A 104 18.80 19.51 -25.47
N ASP A 105 17.78 18.78 -24.98
CA ASP A 105 17.48 18.70 -23.55
C ASP A 105 18.64 18.09 -22.75
N VAL A 106 19.31 17.04 -23.24
CA VAL A 106 20.46 16.43 -22.54
C VAL A 106 21.65 17.38 -22.49
N THR A 107 21.94 18.09 -23.58
CA THR A 107 23.00 19.10 -23.62
C THR A 107 22.69 20.24 -22.64
N ALA A 108 21.47 20.76 -22.63
CA ALA A 108 21.07 21.84 -21.74
C ALA A 108 21.11 21.43 -20.26
N ILE A 109 20.74 20.19 -19.94
CA ILE A 109 20.89 19.65 -18.57
C ILE A 109 22.37 19.53 -18.22
N ARG A 110 23.23 19.06 -19.12
CA ARG A 110 24.67 18.95 -18.85
C ARG A 110 25.28 20.32 -18.55
N GLU A 111 24.94 21.34 -19.33
CA GLU A 111 25.35 22.73 -19.10
C GLU A 111 24.86 23.25 -17.74
N LEU A 112 23.61 22.96 -17.37
CA LEU A 112 23.09 23.27 -16.03
C LEU A 112 23.95 22.61 -14.94
N LEU A 113 24.19 21.31 -15.04
CA LEU A 113 24.91 20.55 -14.02
C LEU A 113 26.36 21.05 -13.86
N ASP A 114 27.04 21.41 -14.96
CA ASP A 114 28.40 21.97 -14.94
C ASP A 114 28.47 23.35 -14.26
N MET A 115 27.42 24.16 -14.40
CA MET A 115 27.37 25.51 -13.85
C MET A 115 26.98 25.55 -12.37
N VAL A 116 26.20 24.58 -11.87
CA VAL A 116 25.68 24.55 -10.49
C VAL A 116 26.76 24.75 -9.41
N PRO A 117 27.92 24.05 -9.43
CA PRO A 117 28.90 24.18 -8.35
C PRO A 117 29.63 25.54 -8.33
N THR A 118 29.65 26.25 -9.46
CA THR A 118 30.52 27.42 -9.68
C THR A 118 29.78 28.74 -9.84
N THR A 119 28.47 28.70 -10.12
CA THR A 119 27.66 29.88 -10.44
C THR A 119 26.71 30.21 -9.30
N ASP A 120 26.50 31.51 -9.04
CA ASP A 120 25.45 31.98 -8.12
C ASP A 120 24.05 31.53 -8.59
N VAL A 121 23.16 31.14 -7.68
CA VAL A 121 21.86 30.55 -8.04
C VAL A 121 20.97 31.48 -8.88
N GLN A 122 21.03 32.81 -8.66
CA GLN A 122 20.28 33.78 -9.46
C GLN A 122 20.94 33.99 -10.82
N ALA A 123 22.27 34.05 -10.87
CA ALA A 123 23.01 34.13 -12.13
C ALA A 123 22.81 32.87 -12.98
N LEU A 124 22.77 31.69 -12.35
CA LEU A 124 22.50 30.40 -12.99
C LEU A 124 21.13 30.43 -13.67
N ALA A 125 20.09 30.81 -12.93
CA ALA A 125 18.73 30.94 -13.47
C ALA A 125 18.65 31.99 -14.58
N SER A 126 19.31 33.15 -14.42
CA SER A 126 19.32 34.20 -15.45
C SER A 126 20.04 33.78 -16.74
N ASN A 127 21.09 32.98 -16.64
CA ASN A 127 21.92 32.59 -17.78
C ASN A 127 21.31 31.44 -18.59
N LEU A 128 20.60 30.52 -17.92
CA LEU A 128 20.10 29.28 -18.53
C LEU A 128 18.60 29.30 -18.81
N ALA A 129 17.83 30.19 -18.18
CA ALA A 129 16.39 30.23 -18.41
C ALA A 129 16.06 30.63 -19.86
N ASP A 130 15.05 29.97 -20.42
CA ASP A 130 14.47 30.36 -21.71
C ASP A 130 14.04 31.86 -21.66
N ASP A 131 14.55 32.67 -22.59
CA ASP A 131 14.37 34.13 -22.65
C ASP A 131 14.85 34.91 -21.41
N GLY A 132 15.67 34.30 -20.53
CA GLY A 132 16.15 34.91 -19.28
C GLY A 132 15.08 35.06 -18.19
N ARG A 133 13.95 34.34 -18.29
CA ARG A 133 12.81 34.46 -17.36
C ARG A 133 12.87 33.41 -16.24
N TYR A 134 12.98 33.87 -14.99
CA TYR A 134 12.91 33.03 -13.79
C TYR A 134 12.08 33.70 -12.69
N GLU A 135 11.63 32.91 -11.71
CA GLU A 135 10.86 33.36 -10.55
C GLU A 135 11.56 32.98 -9.25
N ILE A 136 11.69 33.93 -8.33
CA ILE A 136 12.21 33.70 -6.98
C ILE A 136 11.02 33.34 -6.08
N LEU A 137 10.96 32.09 -5.62
CA LEU A 137 9.89 31.58 -4.76
C LEU A 137 10.15 31.92 -3.29
N VAL A 138 11.41 31.83 -2.85
CA VAL A 138 11.84 32.12 -1.48
C VAL A 138 13.20 32.83 -1.52
N ASN A 139 13.40 33.81 -0.64
CA ASN A 139 14.68 34.47 -0.43
C ASN A 139 14.70 35.04 0.99
N ASP A 140 15.27 34.28 1.92
CA ASP A 140 15.41 34.65 3.32
C ASP A 140 16.79 34.26 3.89
N ASP A 141 16.96 34.35 5.22
CA ASP A 141 18.23 34.05 5.89
C ASP A 141 18.56 32.54 5.91
N THR A 142 17.61 31.69 5.54
CA THR A 142 17.74 30.23 5.52
C THR A 142 17.90 29.69 4.11
N GLU A 143 17.22 30.26 3.10
CA GLU A 143 17.28 29.73 1.74
C GLU A 143 16.98 30.75 0.63
N ILE A 144 17.48 30.40 -0.56
CA ILE A 144 17.08 31.02 -1.82
C ILE A 144 16.52 29.91 -2.71
N VAL A 145 15.26 30.04 -3.14
CA VAL A 145 14.58 29.08 -4.01
C VAL A 145 14.13 29.78 -5.28
N ILE A 146 14.50 29.24 -6.42
CA ILE A 146 14.21 29.78 -7.76
C ILE A 146 13.60 28.69 -8.62
N THR A 147 12.61 29.05 -9.44
CA THR A 147 12.10 28.20 -10.51
C THR A 147 12.31 28.87 -11.87
N CYS A 148 12.64 28.07 -12.88
CA CYS A 148 12.81 28.49 -14.26
C CYS A 148 12.50 27.33 -15.22
N ARG A 149 12.65 27.59 -16.53
CA ARG A 149 12.53 26.58 -17.57
C ARG A 149 13.80 26.53 -18.39
N ILE A 150 14.24 25.31 -18.71
CA ILE A 150 15.36 25.06 -19.61
C ILE A 150 14.83 24.09 -20.68
N GLY A 151 14.65 24.60 -21.90
CA GLY A 151 14.06 23.83 -23.00
C GLY A 151 12.66 23.30 -22.64
N SER A 152 12.47 21.98 -22.71
CA SER A 152 11.18 21.38 -22.37
C SER A 152 10.93 21.25 -20.86
N LYS A 153 11.95 21.41 -20.01
CA LYS A 153 11.95 21.01 -18.60
C LYS A 153 11.69 22.15 -17.62
N SER A 154 10.93 21.88 -16.56
CA SER A 154 10.88 22.75 -15.38
C SER A 154 12.07 22.48 -14.45
N VAL A 155 12.66 23.54 -13.91
CA VAL A 155 13.85 23.47 -13.05
C VAL A 155 13.61 24.27 -11.79
N ARG A 156 13.79 23.63 -10.64
CA ARG A 156 13.84 24.29 -9.34
C ARG A 156 15.23 24.18 -8.73
N LEU A 157 15.78 25.32 -8.34
CA LEU A 157 17.09 25.45 -7.70
C LEU A 157 16.90 25.97 -6.29
N MET A 158 17.58 25.35 -5.33
CA MET A 158 17.52 25.74 -3.94
C MET A 158 18.93 25.84 -3.36
N GLN A 159 19.27 26.99 -2.81
CA GLN A 159 20.49 27.18 -2.05
C GLN A 159 20.14 27.29 -0.56
N ALA A 160 20.58 26.30 0.22
CA ALA A 160 20.39 26.21 1.66
C ALA A 160 21.48 27.00 2.41
N MET A 161 21.16 28.21 2.84
CA MET A 161 22.10 29.13 3.49
C MET A 161 22.46 28.75 4.93
N ASP A 162 21.66 27.89 5.56
CA ASP A 162 21.82 27.39 6.92
C ASP A 162 22.40 25.96 7.01
N ILE A 163 22.75 25.34 5.88
CA ILE A 163 23.46 24.05 5.80
C ILE A 163 24.91 24.28 5.36
N ASP A 164 25.84 23.51 5.93
CA ASP A 164 27.23 23.41 5.48
C ASP A 164 27.59 21.93 5.28
N ALA A 165 27.86 21.52 4.04
CA ALA A 165 28.15 20.14 3.70
C ALA A 165 29.46 19.62 4.32
N ASN A 166 30.36 20.50 4.78
CA ASN A 166 31.59 20.12 5.48
C ASN A 166 31.38 20.00 7.01
N ASP A 167 30.22 20.38 7.53
CA ASP A 167 29.82 20.15 8.92
C ASP A 167 28.60 19.23 8.95
N SER A 168 28.83 17.95 9.20
CA SER A 168 27.77 16.93 9.28
C SER A 168 26.73 17.23 10.37
N ASN A 169 27.06 18.04 11.38
CA ASN A 169 26.10 18.45 12.41
C ASN A 169 25.13 19.52 11.92
N SER A 170 25.47 20.25 10.84
CA SER A 170 24.67 21.36 10.33
C SER A 170 23.29 20.89 9.84
N PHE A 171 23.23 19.75 9.16
CA PHE A 171 22.01 19.19 8.55
C PHE A 171 20.84 19.08 9.54
N GLY A 172 21.09 18.55 10.74
CA GLY A 172 20.07 18.39 11.78
C GLY A 172 19.85 19.62 12.67
N ALA A 173 20.77 20.59 12.65
CA ALA A 173 20.77 21.77 13.51
C ALA A 173 20.10 23.01 12.88
N THR A 174 19.49 22.85 11.71
CA THR A 174 18.88 23.94 10.94
C THR A 174 17.47 24.32 11.41
N LYS A 175 17.04 25.55 11.08
CA LYS A 175 15.65 26.00 11.35
C LYS A 175 14.64 25.14 10.58
N ARG A 176 14.96 24.78 9.33
CA ARG A 176 14.14 23.89 8.48
C ARG A 176 13.96 22.49 9.07
N ALA A 177 15.03 21.87 9.59
CA ALA A 177 14.96 20.53 10.16
C ALA A 177 14.17 20.56 11.47
N ALA A 178 14.36 21.61 12.28
CA ALA A 178 13.57 21.82 13.49
C ALA A 178 12.08 22.02 13.18
N LEU A 179 11.75 22.78 12.13
CA LEU A 179 10.38 22.99 11.66
C LEU A 179 9.76 21.67 11.15
N SER A 180 10.49 20.91 10.33
CA SER A 180 10.08 19.60 9.82
C SER A 180 9.81 18.60 10.95
N ALA A 181 10.71 18.51 11.95
CA ALA A 181 10.52 17.68 13.13
C ALA A 181 9.35 18.17 14.00
N SER A 182 9.14 19.49 14.10
CA SER A 182 8.00 20.07 14.80
C SER A 182 6.67 19.71 14.12
N LYS A 183 6.56 19.89 12.78
CA LYS A 183 5.39 19.49 11.99
C LYS A 183 5.09 18.00 12.19
N THR A 184 6.11 17.14 12.11
CA THR A 184 5.97 15.69 12.34
C THR A 184 5.40 15.38 13.73
N ARG A 185 5.94 16.02 14.79
CA ARG A 185 5.44 15.86 16.17
C ARG A 185 4.02 16.39 16.37
N GLN A 186 3.65 17.48 15.69
CA GLN A 186 2.30 18.04 15.76
C GLN A 186 1.28 17.11 15.09
N LEU A 187 1.65 16.50 13.96
CA LEU A 187 0.80 15.54 13.25
C LEU A 187 0.58 14.23 14.03
N THR A 188 1.57 13.82 14.85
CA THR A 188 1.48 12.61 15.68
C THR A 188 1.91 12.92 17.13
N PRO A 189 1.03 13.51 17.95
CA PRO A 189 1.39 13.99 19.29
C PRO A 189 1.50 12.90 20.36
N ASP A 190 1.23 11.63 20.01
CA ASP A 190 1.31 10.53 20.97
C ASP A 190 2.75 10.29 21.44
N PRO A 191 3.00 10.20 22.77
CA PRO A 191 4.34 9.89 23.27
C PRO A 191 4.72 8.44 22.97
N PRO A 192 6.03 8.12 22.85
CA PRO A 192 6.52 6.75 22.73
C PRO A 192 5.97 5.83 23.83
N MET A 193 5.85 4.52 23.54
CA MET A 193 5.39 3.55 24.53
C MET A 193 6.40 3.40 25.67
N THR A 194 5.99 3.66 26.91
CA THR A 194 6.82 3.39 28.09
C THR A 194 7.02 1.89 28.27
N ILE A 195 8.10 1.50 28.97
CA ILE A 195 8.37 0.10 29.32
C ILE A 195 7.18 -0.51 30.08
N ASP A 196 6.66 0.21 31.07
CA ASP A 196 5.52 -0.22 31.87
C ASP A 196 4.28 -0.49 31.02
N LEU A 197 3.99 0.39 30.05
CA LEU A 197 2.86 0.21 29.15
C LEU A 197 3.03 -1.03 28.27
N GLN A 198 4.24 -1.28 27.79
CA GLN A 198 4.55 -2.49 27.01
C GLN A 198 4.35 -3.74 27.88
N GLN A 199 4.88 -3.76 29.10
CA GLN A 199 4.72 -4.87 30.04
C GLN A 199 3.25 -5.14 30.38
N TYR A 200 2.49 -4.08 30.65
CA TYR A 200 1.06 -4.14 30.94
C TYR A 200 0.26 -4.76 29.78
N LEU A 201 0.46 -4.27 28.56
CA LEU A 201 -0.24 -4.77 27.39
C LEU A 201 0.18 -6.21 27.02
N MET A 202 1.46 -6.56 27.24
CA MET A 202 1.93 -7.94 27.13
C MET A 202 1.23 -8.84 28.15
N ALA A 203 1.13 -8.42 29.42
CA ALA A 203 0.44 -9.17 30.46
C ALA A 203 -1.03 -9.41 30.12
N LEU A 204 -1.75 -8.38 29.66
CA LEU A 204 -3.14 -8.53 29.23
C LEU A 204 -3.32 -9.56 28.12
N LYS A 205 -2.39 -9.62 27.16
CA LYS A 205 -2.46 -10.57 26.06
C LYS A 205 -2.02 -11.97 26.50
N LEU A 206 -1.07 -12.06 27.41
CA LEU A 206 -0.56 -13.32 27.97
C LEU A 206 -1.63 -14.11 28.72
N VAL A 207 -2.56 -13.41 29.41
CA VAL A 207 -3.71 -14.02 30.13
C VAL A 207 -4.54 -14.95 29.23
N GLN A 208 -4.58 -14.68 27.92
CA GLN A 208 -5.46 -15.36 26.97
C GLN A 208 -4.69 -16.16 25.90
N ASP A 209 -3.36 -16.30 26.06
CA ASP A 209 -2.50 -16.90 25.03
C ASP A 209 -2.29 -18.40 25.27
N SER A 210 -2.81 -19.23 24.35
CA SER A 210 -2.71 -20.69 24.45
C SER A 210 -1.27 -21.21 24.39
N LYS A 211 -0.39 -20.54 23.63
CA LYS A 211 1.01 -20.94 23.50
C LYS A 211 1.80 -20.65 24.77
N TRP A 212 1.42 -19.61 25.51
CA TRP A 212 1.95 -19.38 26.85
C TRP A 212 1.60 -20.53 27.80
N HIS A 213 0.35 -20.98 27.83
CA HIS A 213 -0.05 -22.10 28.69
C HIS A 213 0.72 -23.38 28.37
N GLU A 214 0.95 -23.70 27.09
CA GLU A 214 1.80 -24.83 26.67
C GLU A 214 3.25 -24.69 27.17
N LEU A 215 3.82 -23.48 27.09
CA LEU A 215 5.17 -23.20 27.59
C LEU A 215 5.24 -23.26 29.12
N GLU A 216 4.22 -22.78 29.83
CA GLU A 216 4.12 -22.81 31.28
C GLU A 216 4.06 -24.26 31.79
N GLU A 217 3.23 -25.11 31.17
CA GLU A 217 3.16 -26.55 31.45
C GLU A 217 4.48 -27.26 31.15
N ARG A 218 5.10 -27.00 30.00
CA ARG A 218 6.42 -27.55 29.64
C ARG A 218 7.49 -27.13 30.65
N GLY A 219 7.45 -25.87 31.10
CA GLY A 219 8.34 -25.36 32.14
C GLY A 219 8.16 -26.07 33.48
N GLN A 220 6.93 -26.37 33.88
CA GLN A 220 6.65 -27.14 35.09
C GLN A 220 7.15 -28.58 34.96
N SER A 221 6.91 -29.24 33.82
CA SER A 221 7.43 -30.58 33.55
C SER A 221 8.97 -30.65 33.65
N ILE A 222 9.68 -29.63 33.15
CA ILE A 222 11.15 -29.54 33.28
C ILE A 222 11.57 -29.39 34.75
N LYS A 223 10.83 -28.65 35.58
CA LYS A 223 11.11 -28.53 37.03
C LYS A 223 10.91 -29.87 37.74
N ASP A 224 9.80 -30.56 37.47
CA ASP A 224 9.49 -31.86 38.07
C ASP A 224 10.57 -32.90 37.71
N MET A 225 11.00 -32.94 36.44
CA MET A 225 12.11 -33.79 35.99
C MET A 225 13.44 -33.46 36.69
N LYS A 226 13.72 -32.19 37.00
CA LYS A 226 14.92 -31.79 37.77
C LYS A 226 14.86 -32.29 39.20
N GLU A 227 13.69 -32.23 39.84
CA GLU A 227 13.50 -32.72 41.21
C GLU A 227 13.63 -34.26 41.29
N GLU A 228 13.12 -34.99 40.30
CA GLU A 228 13.29 -36.45 40.20
C GLU A 228 14.76 -36.86 40.02
N VAL A 229 15.53 -36.11 39.23
CA VAL A 229 16.96 -36.35 39.03
C VAL A 229 17.79 -35.97 40.26
N GLY A 230 17.40 -34.90 40.98
CA GLY A 230 18.06 -34.42 42.20
C GLY A 230 17.83 -35.27 43.45
N THR A 231 16.77 -36.10 43.49
CA THR A 231 16.40 -36.93 44.65
C THR A 231 17.00 -38.34 44.68
N GLY A 232 17.92 -38.67 43.75
CA GLY A 232 18.84 -39.82 43.90
C GLY A 232 18.23 -41.22 43.74
N LYS A 233 17.16 -41.39 42.95
CA LYS A 233 16.48 -42.70 42.78
C LYS A 233 16.86 -43.52 41.53
N THR A 234 17.93 -43.18 40.79
CA THR A 234 18.33 -43.97 39.60
C THR A 234 19.84 -44.22 39.51
N GLY A 235 20.23 -45.42 39.08
CA GLY A 235 21.62 -45.90 39.01
C GLY A 235 22.54 -45.10 38.10
N HIS A 236 23.84 -45.11 38.43
CA HIS A 236 24.86 -44.16 37.95
C HIS A 236 25.00 -43.99 36.42
N GLU A 237 24.76 -45.00 35.58
CA GLU A 237 24.90 -44.86 34.10
C GLU A 237 23.63 -44.33 33.40
N ALA A 238 22.43 -44.66 33.91
CA ALA A 238 21.16 -44.14 33.37
C ALA A 238 20.93 -42.65 33.71
N SER A 239 21.64 -42.15 34.74
CA SER A 239 21.55 -40.77 35.24
C SER A 239 22.24 -39.75 34.32
N SER A 240 23.36 -40.10 33.67
CA SER A 240 24.13 -39.16 32.84
C SER A 240 23.45 -38.80 31.51
N LYS A 241 22.91 -39.78 30.77
CA LYS A 241 22.17 -39.52 29.50
C LYS A 241 20.88 -38.73 29.73
N LYS A 242 20.16 -39.00 30.82
CA LYS A 242 18.97 -38.22 31.22
C LYS A 242 19.31 -36.78 31.57
N LEU A 243 20.45 -36.52 32.24
CA LEU A 243 20.93 -35.17 32.53
C LEU A 243 21.25 -34.38 31.25
N VAL A 244 21.94 -35.00 30.29
CA VAL A 244 22.26 -34.35 29.00
C VAL A 244 21.00 -34.00 28.23
N GLN A 245 20.01 -34.91 28.19
CA GLN A 245 18.73 -34.65 27.54
C GLN A 245 17.95 -33.52 28.23
N LEU A 246 17.95 -33.48 29.57
CA LEU A 246 17.32 -32.43 30.36
C LEU A 246 17.98 -31.06 30.12
N HIS A 247 19.32 -31.00 30.04
CA HIS A 247 20.03 -29.76 29.70
C HIS A 247 19.73 -29.27 28.28
N LYS A 248 19.67 -30.17 27.29
CA LYS A 248 19.29 -29.81 25.91
C LYS A 248 17.85 -29.28 25.85
N GLU A 249 16.92 -29.94 26.56
CA GLU A 249 15.52 -29.54 26.61
C GLU A 249 15.33 -28.20 27.34
N GLU A 250 16.06 -27.97 28.43
CA GLU A 250 16.07 -26.69 29.14
C GLU A 250 16.63 -25.56 28.26
N ALA A 251 17.72 -25.80 27.54
CA ALA A 251 18.29 -24.81 26.61
C ALA A 251 17.29 -24.46 25.50
N ARG A 252 16.61 -25.47 24.94
CA ARG A 252 15.56 -25.29 23.93
C ARG A 252 14.36 -24.52 24.49
N TYR A 253 13.88 -24.89 25.67
CA TYR A 253 12.80 -24.19 26.36
C TYR A 253 13.14 -22.72 26.60
N LYS A 254 14.34 -22.40 27.11
CA LYS A 254 14.80 -21.01 27.32
C LYS A 254 14.83 -20.22 26.00
N LYS A 255 15.30 -20.84 24.91
CA LYS A 255 15.31 -20.24 23.56
C LYS A 255 13.89 -19.96 23.07
N ASP A 256 12.98 -20.93 23.21
CA ASP A 256 11.57 -20.79 22.81
C ASP A 256 10.86 -19.69 23.63
N LEU A 257 11.11 -19.63 24.93
CA LEU A 257 10.55 -18.65 25.85
C LEU A 257 11.01 -17.22 25.49
N THR A 258 12.31 -17.04 25.27
CA THR A 258 12.88 -15.75 24.85
C THR A 258 12.28 -15.29 23.52
N LYS A 259 12.10 -16.22 22.57
CA LYS A 259 11.51 -15.90 21.27
C LYS A 259 10.03 -15.57 21.36
N PHE A 260 9.28 -16.29 22.20
CA PHE A 260 7.87 -16.01 22.48
C PHE A 260 7.68 -14.59 23.02
N PHE A 261 8.38 -14.20 24.08
CA PHE A 261 8.25 -12.84 24.65
C PHE A 261 8.70 -11.76 23.67
N LYS A 262 9.74 -12.02 22.86
CA LYS A 262 10.16 -11.10 21.78
C LYS A 262 9.03 -10.89 20.75
N SER A 263 8.40 -11.98 20.31
CA SER A 263 7.28 -11.94 19.35
C SER A 263 6.05 -11.24 19.95
N LEU A 264 5.67 -11.60 21.17
CA LEU A 264 4.54 -11.01 21.88
C LEU A 264 4.69 -9.49 21.97
N ARG A 265 5.88 -9.01 22.33
CA ARG A 265 6.19 -7.59 22.42
C ARG A 265 6.08 -6.87 21.07
N ALA A 266 6.63 -7.46 20.01
CA ALA A 266 6.53 -6.90 18.66
C ALA A 266 5.06 -6.80 18.21
N THR A 267 4.27 -7.86 18.42
CA THR A 267 2.82 -7.86 18.14
C THR A 267 2.09 -6.77 18.93
N ILE A 268 2.40 -6.60 20.22
CA ILE A 268 1.77 -5.54 21.04
C ILE A 268 2.11 -4.15 20.53
N ARG A 269 3.38 -3.88 20.16
CA ARG A 269 3.80 -2.61 19.58
C ARG A 269 3.09 -2.34 18.25
N GLU A 270 3.04 -3.32 17.36
CA GLU A 270 2.30 -3.22 16.09
C GLU A 270 0.81 -2.91 16.33
N GLN A 271 0.15 -3.71 17.18
CA GLN A 271 -1.26 -3.52 17.48
C GLN A 271 -1.51 -2.15 18.11
N TYR A 272 -0.63 -1.70 19.00
CA TYR A 272 -0.76 -0.41 19.66
C TYR A 272 -0.59 0.76 18.68
N TRP A 273 0.41 0.74 17.79
CA TRP A 273 0.64 1.85 16.88
C TRP A 273 -0.26 1.82 15.66
N LEU A 274 -0.38 0.67 15.00
CA LEU A 274 -1.02 0.55 13.69
C LEU A 274 -2.49 0.18 13.77
N GLN A 275 -2.91 -0.53 14.83
CA GLN A 275 -4.30 -0.99 14.98
C GLN A 275 -5.10 -0.18 16.01
N LYS A 276 -4.47 0.61 16.90
CA LYS A 276 -5.18 1.46 17.89
C LYS A 276 -5.29 2.94 17.47
N THR A 277 -6.39 3.62 17.83
CA THR A 277 -6.50 5.09 17.66
C THR A 277 -5.65 5.78 18.71
N ALA A 278 -5.35 7.06 18.50
CA ALA A 278 -4.78 7.93 19.53
C ALA A 278 -5.56 7.83 20.86
N GLN A 279 -6.89 7.80 20.81
CA GLN A 279 -7.70 7.63 22.03
C GLN A 279 -7.61 6.24 22.65
N GLN A 280 -7.53 5.21 21.81
CA GLN A 280 -7.32 3.86 22.33
C GLN A 280 -5.99 3.73 23.04
N ARG A 281 -4.93 4.26 22.44
CA ARG A 281 -3.60 4.37 23.03
C ARG A 281 -3.65 5.17 24.33
N ALA A 282 -4.37 6.29 24.37
CA ALA A 282 -4.56 7.09 25.57
C ALA A 282 -5.20 6.30 26.72
N LEU A 283 -6.32 5.58 26.52
CA LEU A 283 -6.83 4.79 27.66
C LEU A 283 -5.96 3.57 27.98
N CYS A 284 -5.16 3.02 27.04
CA CYS A 284 -4.17 2.00 27.42
C CYS A 284 -3.12 2.58 28.38
N ARG A 285 -2.68 3.83 28.17
CA ARG A 285 -1.79 4.54 29.10
C ARG A 285 -2.45 4.76 30.46
N ASN A 286 -3.70 5.23 30.49
CA ASN A 286 -4.42 5.46 31.75
C ASN A 286 -4.67 4.15 32.51
N ALA A 287 -5.12 3.10 31.82
CA ALA A 287 -5.34 1.80 32.45
C ALA A 287 -4.05 1.17 33.00
N CYS A 288 -2.91 1.38 32.34
CA CYS A 288 -1.60 0.99 32.86
C CYS A 288 -1.29 1.69 34.19
N LEU A 289 -1.57 2.99 34.31
CA LEU A 289 -1.35 3.76 35.54
C LEU A 289 -2.27 3.29 36.68
N GLU A 290 -3.53 2.99 36.38
CA GLU A 290 -4.50 2.48 37.36
C GLU A 290 -4.10 1.10 37.88
N VAL A 291 -3.65 0.20 37.01
CA VAL A 291 -3.24 -1.16 37.41
C VAL A 291 -1.97 -1.15 38.24
N GLN A 292 -1.04 -0.21 38.00
CA GLN A 292 0.12 -0.02 38.89
C GLN A 292 -0.27 0.33 40.34
N GLN A 293 -1.50 0.80 40.57
CA GLN A 293 -2.03 1.19 41.88
C GLN A 293 -3.05 0.17 42.43
N SER A 294 -3.36 -0.90 41.69
CA SER A 294 -4.40 -1.89 42.02
C SER A 294 -3.86 -3.08 42.83
N GLU A 295 -4.68 -3.60 43.75
CA GLU A 295 -4.41 -4.84 44.52
C GLU A 295 -4.87 -6.12 43.81
N GLU A 296 -5.24 -6.05 42.52
CA GLU A 296 -5.69 -7.22 41.76
C GLU A 296 -4.60 -8.30 41.62
N THR A 297 -4.80 -9.43 42.30
CA THR A 297 -3.76 -10.43 42.52
C THR A 297 -3.33 -11.20 41.26
N GLU A 298 -4.25 -11.47 40.33
CA GLU A 298 -3.96 -12.30 39.15
C GLU A 298 -3.23 -11.53 38.05
N LEU A 299 -3.65 -10.31 37.73
CA LEU A 299 -2.95 -9.48 36.75
C LEU A 299 -1.56 -9.08 37.24
N GLN A 300 -1.39 -8.83 38.55
CA GLN A 300 -0.08 -8.58 39.15
C GLN A 300 0.84 -9.81 39.09
N ARG A 301 0.30 -11.03 39.28
CA ARG A 301 1.04 -12.28 39.09
C ARG A 301 1.57 -12.40 37.66
N ILE A 302 0.72 -12.18 36.67
CA ILE A 302 1.10 -12.28 35.25
C ILE A 302 2.05 -11.15 34.85
N LEU A 303 1.88 -9.95 35.39
CA LEU A 303 2.82 -8.85 35.19
C LEU A 303 4.22 -9.18 35.74
N SER A 304 4.31 -9.89 36.87
CA SER A 304 5.59 -10.40 37.39
C SER A 304 6.26 -11.34 36.39
N VAL A 305 5.50 -12.26 35.79
CA VAL A 305 6.02 -13.17 34.75
C VAL A 305 6.60 -12.40 33.56
N VAL A 306 5.91 -11.38 33.08
CA VAL A 306 6.42 -10.53 31.99
C VAL A 306 7.70 -9.79 32.39
N LYS A 307 7.80 -9.31 33.64
CA LYS A 307 8.99 -8.65 34.17
C LYS A 307 10.18 -9.61 34.31
N ASP A 308 9.95 -10.83 34.77
CA ASP A 308 10.98 -11.86 34.93
C ASP A 308 11.58 -12.29 33.58
N HIS A 309 10.80 -12.19 32.51
CA HIS A 309 11.24 -12.47 31.14
C HIS A 309 11.56 -11.21 30.32
N TRP A 310 11.62 -10.04 30.96
CA TRP A 310 11.98 -8.79 30.30
C TRP A 310 13.47 -8.77 29.96
N GLN A 311 13.80 -8.54 28.68
CA GLN A 311 15.19 -8.59 28.23
C GLN A 311 15.92 -7.27 28.55
N ASN A 312 17.14 -7.35 29.11
CA ASN A 312 17.91 -6.16 29.49
C ASN A 312 18.10 -5.12 28.37
N LYS A 313 18.22 -5.58 27.11
CA LYS A 313 18.32 -4.69 25.95
C LYS A 313 17.08 -3.83 25.73
N TRP A 314 15.90 -4.29 26.14
CA TRP A 314 14.65 -3.52 26.05
C TRP A 314 14.57 -2.33 27.02
N ASN A 315 15.50 -2.26 27.98
CA ASN A 315 15.64 -1.09 28.86
C ASN A 315 16.49 0.02 28.22
N LYS A 316 17.28 -0.31 27.20
CA LYS A 316 18.19 0.62 26.55
C LYS A 316 17.50 1.15 25.29
N LEU A 317 16.84 2.31 25.43
CA LEU A 317 16.07 2.95 24.35
C LEU A 317 16.89 3.12 23.05
N TRP A 318 18.21 3.28 23.13
CA TRP A 318 19.11 3.40 21.97
C TRP A 318 19.48 2.06 21.31
N LEU A 319 18.99 0.91 21.80
CA LEU A 319 19.26 -0.44 21.29
C LEU A 319 17.98 -1.18 20.85
N ASP A 320 16.82 -0.54 20.98
CA ASP A 320 15.51 -1.21 20.91
C ASP A 320 14.38 -0.26 20.46
N ASP A 321 14.55 0.32 19.27
CA ASP A 321 13.60 1.25 18.65
C ASP A 321 12.22 0.64 18.41
N ASP A 322 11.21 1.51 18.39
CA ASP A 322 9.83 1.15 18.11
C ASP A 322 9.49 1.43 16.64
N PHE A 323 9.88 0.51 15.77
CA PHE A 323 9.75 0.66 14.31
C PHE A 323 8.32 0.93 13.84
N PHE A 324 7.30 0.44 14.55
CA PHE A 324 5.90 0.71 14.22
C PHE A 324 5.49 2.16 14.56
N HIS A 325 6.07 2.72 15.62
CA HIS A 325 5.90 4.14 15.93
C HIS A 325 6.57 5.02 14.87
N HIS A 326 7.81 4.68 14.48
CA HIS A 326 8.53 5.39 13.43
C HIS A 326 7.78 5.32 12.09
N TYR A 327 7.31 4.14 11.69
CA TYR A 327 6.47 3.97 10.51
C TYR A 327 5.23 4.88 10.54
N LEU A 328 4.51 4.93 11.67
CA LEU A 328 3.34 5.80 11.81
C LEU A 328 3.71 7.28 11.67
N LEU A 329 4.79 7.72 12.34
CA LEU A 329 5.30 9.10 12.26
C LEU A 329 5.66 9.47 10.82
N ASP A 330 6.42 8.59 10.17
CA ASP A 330 6.97 8.81 8.85
C ASP A 330 5.92 8.79 7.76
N GLN A 331 4.97 7.85 7.80
CA GLN A 331 3.86 7.84 6.85
C GLN A 331 2.96 9.07 7.01
N THR A 332 2.72 9.50 8.25
CA THR A 332 1.91 10.71 8.51
C THR A 332 2.64 11.97 8.02
N ALA A 333 3.94 12.08 8.26
CA ALA A 333 4.76 13.18 7.77
C ALA A 333 4.95 13.16 6.24
N ALA A 334 5.09 11.98 5.64
CA ALA A 334 5.13 11.82 4.19
C ALA A 334 3.84 12.31 3.54
N GLN A 335 2.68 12.03 4.15
CA GLN A 335 1.38 12.43 3.61
C GLN A 335 1.10 13.93 3.79
N HIS A 336 1.49 14.53 4.92
CA HIS A 336 1.01 15.85 5.32
C HIS A 336 2.09 16.84 5.81
N GLY A 337 3.30 16.37 6.09
CA GLY A 337 4.36 17.13 6.76
C GLY A 337 5.41 17.75 5.84
N TRP A 338 5.61 17.20 4.64
CA TRP A 338 6.66 17.63 3.69
C TRP A 338 6.10 18.08 2.35
N ASP A 339 6.69 19.15 1.81
CA ASP A 339 6.24 19.81 0.59
C ASP A 339 6.67 19.01 -0.64
N LEU A 340 5.74 18.78 -1.57
CA LEU A 340 6.01 18.07 -2.83
C LEU A 340 6.62 19.04 -3.85
N VAL A 341 7.83 18.75 -4.32
CA VAL A 341 8.49 19.49 -5.41
C VAL A 341 8.29 18.72 -6.72
N GLU A 342 7.38 19.19 -7.58
CA GLU A 342 6.98 18.48 -8.81
C GLU A 342 7.77 18.87 -10.06
N ASP A 343 8.76 19.76 -9.95
CA ASP A 343 9.62 20.18 -11.06
C ASP A 343 10.41 19.00 -11.65
N ASP A 344 10.61 18.98 -12.98
CA ASP A 344 11.32 17.89 -13.68
C ASP A 344 12.77 17.73 -13.16
N ILE A 345 13.39 18.86 -12.81
CA ILE A 345 14.75 18.94 -12.26
C ILE A 345 14.69 19.73 -10.96
N PHE A 346 15.21 19.15 -9.89
CA PHE A 346 15.34 19.83 -8.61
C PHE A 346 16.75 19.64 -8.04
N ILE A 347 17.46 20.73 -7.76
CA ILE A 347 18.84 20.69 -7.26
C ILE A 347 18.95 21.55 -6.01
N VAL A 348 19.59 20.98 -4.98
CA VAL A 348 19.85 21.64 -3.70
C VAL A 348 21.34 21.72 -3.45
N THR A 349 21.82 22.93 -3.17
CA THR A 349 23.19 23.18 -2.72
C THR A 349 23.20 23.74 -1.30
N ASP A 350 24.31 23.57 -0.59
CA ASP A 350 24.55 24.22 0.70
C ASP A 350 24.95 25.70 0.54
N ARG A 351 25.31 26.35 1.66
CA ARG A 351 25.75 27.76 1.68
C ARG A 351 27.03 28.02 0.88
N ASN A 352 27.84 26.97 0.66
CA ASN A 352 29.10 26.99 -0.07
C ASN A 352 28.94 26.52 -1.51
N ARG A 353 27.69 26.31 -1.98
CA ARG A 353 27.32 25.77 -3.30
C ARG A 353 27.74 24.31 -3.53
N GLN A 354 28.05 23.57 -2.47
CA GLN A 354 28.24 22.12 -2.57
C GLN A 354 26.88 21.45 -2.70
N VAL A 355 26.76 20.55 -3.66
CA VAL A 355 25.51 19.85 -3.94
C VAL A 355 25.21 18.86 -2.80
N ILE A 356 24.01 18.92 -2.25
CA ILE A 356 23.54 18.03 -1.17
C ILE A 356 22.45 17.06 -1.64
N PHE A 357 21.67 17.47 -2.65
CA PHE A 357 20.59 16.68 -3.23
C PHE A 357 20.34 17.12 -4.68
N ALA A 358 20.07 16.19 -5.58
CA ALA A 358 19.54 16.51 -6.91
C ALA A 358 18.62 15.40 -7.41
N ASN A 359 17.50 15.75 -8.04
CA ASN A 359 16.52 14.84 -8.62
C ASN A 359 16.24 15.23 -10.07
N ILE A 360 16.31 14.27 -11.00
CA ILE A 360 15.86 14.44 -12.38
C ILE A 360 14.85 13.35 -12.74
N GLU A 361 13.60 13.77 -12.97
CA GLU A 361 12.52 12.89 -13.41
C GLU A 361 12.76 12.39 -14.83
N ASN A 362 12.47 11.11 -15.07
CA ASN A 362 12.60 10.45 -16.37
C ASN A 362 14.02 10.52 -16.99
N LEU A 363 15.08 10.70 -16.19
CA LEU A 363 16.46 10.77 -16.71
C LEU A 363 16.85 9.55 -17.54
N GLY A 364 16.43 8.35 -17.13
CA GLY A 364 16.73 7.12 -17.88
C GLY A 364 16.11 7.11 -19.29
N GLU A 365 14.86 7.55 -19.43
CA GLU A 365 14.22 7.70 -20.74
C GLU A 365 14.88 8.81 -21.56
N LEU A 366 15.28 9.90 -20.92
CA LEU A 366 15.93 11.03 -21.59
C LEU A 366 17.30 10.62 -22.18
N LEU A 367 18.11 9.92 -21.38
CA LEU A 367 19.46 9.51 -21.78
C LEU A 367 19.45 8.33 -22.75
N PHE A 368 18.60 7.33 -22.57
CA PHE A 368 18.70 6.07 -23.32
C PHE A 368 17.47 5.75 -24.18
N GLY A 369 16.34 6.44 -23.94
CA GLY A 369 15.06 6.16 -24.57
C GLY A 369 14.21 5.14 -23.81
N ARG A 370 12.90 5.21 -24.06
CA ARG A 370 11.90 4.31 -23.46
C ARG A 370 12.20 2.83 -23.71
N GLU A 371 12.58 2.47 -24.93
CA GLU A 371 12.88 1.08 -25.29
C GLU A 371 14.02 0.48 -24.46
N ALA A 372 15.04 1.28 -24.14
CA ALA A 372 16.12 0.86 -23.27
C ALA A 372 15.66 0.66 -21.81
N MET A 373 14.76 1.53 -21.33
CA MET A 373 14.13 1.38 -20.01
C MET A 373 13.25 0.13 -19.92
N GLU A 374 12.41 -0.14 -20.93
CA GLU A 374 11.60 -1.36 -21.01
C GLU A 374 12.48 -2.63 -21.04
N THR A 375 13.57 -2.59 -21.81
CA THR A 375 14.56 -3.69 -21.86
C THR A 375 15.22 -3.89 -20.50
N LEU A 376 15.52 -2.81 -19.77
CA LEU A 376 16.12 -2.87 -18.43
C LEU A 376 15.16 -3.46 -17.41
N VAL A 377 13.90 -3.01 -17.39
CA VAL A 377 12.85 -3.61 -16.53
C VAL A 377 12.77 -5.11 -16.79
N ARG A 378 12.75 -5.52 -18.06
CA ARG A 378 12.69 -6.93 -18.43
C ARG A 378 13.91 -7.72 -17.96
N CYS A 379 15.11 -7.15 -18.09
CA CYS A 379 16.35 -7.75 -17.61
C CYS A 379 16.33 -7.94 -16.09
N LEU A 380 15.88 -6.93 -15.34
CA LEU A 380 15.75 -7.00 -13.89
C LEU A 380 14.70 -8.03 -13.46
N ASP A 381 13.53 -8.03 -14.08
CA ASP A 381 12.48 -9.03 -13.84
C ASP A 381 13.01 -10.46 -14.00
N MET A 382 13.67 -10.74 -15.14
CA MET A 382 14.28 -12.06 -15.37
C MET A 382 15.41 -12.39 -14.39
N TRP A 383 16.24 -11.41 -14.02
CA TRP A 383 17.30 -11.61 -13.04
C TRP A 383 16.74 -11.95 -11.65
N THR A 384 15.65 -11.29 -11.26
CA THR A 384 15.00 -11.48 -9.96
C THR A 384 14.15 -12.74 -9.87
N PHE A 385 13.65 -13.24 -11.01
CA PHE A 385 13.06 -14.57 -11.12
C PHE A 385 14.12 -15.68 -11.04
N PHE A 386 15.27 -15.43 -11.66
CA PHE A 386 16.34 -16.41 -11.82
C PHE A 386 17.18 -16.61 -10.57
N THR A 387 17.63 -15.50 -9.97
CA THR A 387 18.60 -15.53 -8.87
C THR A 387 17.91 -15.54 -7.51
N PRO A 388 18.40 -16.31 -6.54
CA PRO A 388 17.89 -16.25 -5.18
C PRO A 388 18.35 -14.97 -4.53
N LEU A 389 17.38 -14.13 -4.20
CA LEU A 389 17.60 -12.83 -3.59
C LEU A 389 17.55 -12.96 -2.07
N PRO A 390 18.34 -12.19 -1.33
CA PRO A 390 18.28 -12.21 0.12
C PRO A 390 16.89 -11.77 0.59
N ARG A 391 16.46 -12.30 1.74
CA ARG A 391 15.35 -11.67 2.43
C ARG A 391 15.68 -10.23 2.75
N PRO A 392 14.67 -9.35 2.73
CA PRO A 392 14.83 -8.00 3.27
C PRO A 392 15.41 -8.08 4.68
N GLU A 393 16.48 -7.32 4.94
CA GLU A 393 17.22 -7.27 6.20
C GLU A 393 16.30 -7.05 7.40
N THR A 394 16.02 -8.09 8.18
CA THR A 394 14.95 -8.06 9.21
C THR A 394 15.06 -6.94 10.27
N SER A 395 16.22 -6.29 10.46
CA SER A 395 16.39 -5.10 11.29
C SER A 395 15.84 -3.80 10.65
N ARG A 396 15.86 -3.68 9.33
CA ARG A 396 15.26 -2.56 8.55
C ARG A 396 13.83 -2.84 8.09
N HIS A 397 13.37 -4.06 8.32
CA HIS A 397 12.19 -4.64 7.70
C HIS A 397 11.20 -5.18 8.74
N VAL A 398 11.22 -4.62 9.96
CA VAL A 398 10.33 -5.01 11.06
C VAL A 398 8.85 -4.80 10.72
N VAL A 399 8.56 -3.90 9.78
CA VAL A 399 7.20 -3.64 9.29
C VAL A 399 6.90 -4.37 7.97
N ASP A 400 7.80 -5.19 7.43
CA ASP A 400 7.60 -5.82 6.11
C ASP A 400 6.38 -6.73 6.06
N GLU A 401 6.10 -7.46 7.14
CA GLU A 401 4.86 -8.23 7.21
C GLU A 401 3.63 -7.32 7.17
N HIS A 402 3.71 -6.14 7.79
CA HIS A 402 2.68 -5.12 7.66
C HIS A 402 2.58 -4.60 6.23
N ILE A 403 3.71 -4.32 5.56
CA ILE A 403 3.74 -3.92 4.14
C ILE A 403 3.14 -5.01 3.24
N ARG A 404 3.49 -6.28 3.41
CA ARG A 404 2.89 -7.40 2.67
C ARG A 404 1.38 -7.51 2.92
N ARG A 405 0.91 -7.20 4.13
CA ARG A 405 -0.53 -7.11 4.43
C ARG A 405 -1.22 -5.94 3.73
N LEU A 406 -0.53 -4.82 3.54
CA LEU A 406 -1.02 -3.69 2.74
C LEU A 406 -1.02 -3.99 1.24
N HIS A 407 -0.07 -4.82 0.79
CA HIS A 407 0.13 -5.22 -0.60
C HIS A 407 0.06 -6.74 -0.79
N PRO A 408 -1.15 -7.35 -0.81
CA PRO A 408 -1.29 -8.81 -0.88
C PRO A 408 -0.60 -9.47 -2.08
N GLY A 409 -0.41 -8.74 -3.19
CA GLY A 409 0.35 -9.21 -4.36
C GLY A 409 1.85 -9.44 -4.08
N LEU A 410 2.37 -8.89 -3.00
CA LEU A 410 3.73 -9.12 -2.51
C LEU A 410 3.79 -10.21 -1.43
N ASP A 411 2.66 -10.73 -0.96
CA ASP A 411 2.65 -11.83 0.00
C ASP A 411 2.70 -13.16 -0.74
N PRO A 412 3.86 -13.86 -0.75
CA PRO A 412 3.99 -15.11 -1.46
C PRO A 412 3.03 -16.17 -0.91
N SER A 413 2.55 -16.06 0.34
CA SER A 413 1.59 -16.99 0.93
C SER A 413 0.14 -16.77 0.46
N ALA A 414 -0.14 -15.60 -0.12
CA ALA A 414 -1.48 -15.17 -0.55
C ALA A 414 -1.69 -15.22 -2.07
N VAL A 415 -0.61 -15.22 -2.86
CA VAL A 415 -0.68 -15.26 -4.34
C VAL A 415 -0.79 -16.68 -4.89
N SER A 416 -1.34 -16.82 -6.10
CA SER A 416 -1.32 -18.08 -6.85
C SER A 416 0.05 -18.33 -7.49
N ILE A 417 0.31 -19.57 -7.95
CA ILE A 417 1.62 -19.93 -8.51
C ILE A 417 1.97 -19.17 -9.78
N ASP A 418 0.99 -18.90 -10.63
CA ASP A 418 1.12 -18.05 -11.80
C ASP A 418 1.58 -16.62 -11.45
N HIS A 419 1.28 -16.13 -10.24
CA HIS A 419 1.68 -14.81 -9.75
C HIS A 419 2.87 -14.86 -8.77
N LEU A 420 3.40 -16.04 -8.45
CA LEU A 420 4.44 -16.22 -7.43
C LEU A 420 5.74 -15.50 -7.78
N HIS A 421 6.06 -15.40 -9.06
CA HIS A 421 7.21 -14.66 -9.57
C HIS A 421 7.13 -13.15 -9.33
N LYS A 422 5.94 -12.59 -9.09
CA LYS A 422 5.74 -11.16 -8.77
C LYS A 422 5.77 -10.86 -7.28
N ALA A 423 5.60 -11.87 -6.42
CA ALA A 423 5.61 -11.74 -4.96
C ALA A 423 7.03 -11.66 -4.38
N VAL A 424 7.86 -10.82 -5.00
CA VAL A 424 9.26 -10.62 -4.66
C VAL A 424 9.41 -9.34 -3.86
N MET A 425 10.10 -9.42 -2.72
CA MET A 425 10.60 -8.25 -2.00
C MET A 425 11.99 -8.57 -1.48
N ALA A 426 12.99 -7.79 -1.88
CA ALA A 426 14.39 -8.03 -1.54
C ALA A 426 15.27 -6.79 -1.79
N VAL A 427 16.46 -6.77 -1.14
CA VAL A 427 17.55 -5.84 -1.45
C VAL A 427 18.86 -6.64 -1.51
N ALA A 428 19.43 -6.77 -2.71
CA ALA A 428 20.68 -7.49 -2.96
C ALA A 428 21.84 -6.50 -3.11
N HIS A 429 22.99 -6.79 -2.49
CA HIS A 429 24.17 -5.94 -2.52
C HIS A 429 25.24 -6.53 -3.43
N TYR A 430 25.56 -5.88 -4.55
CA TYR A 430 26.58 -6.32 -5.50
C TYR A 430 27.82 -5.42 -5.43
N GLY A 431 28.98 -5.96 -5.07
CA GLY A 431 30.21 -5.19 -4.87
C GLY A 431 31.10 -5.77 -3.79
N CYS A 432 31.80 -4.89 -3.08
CA CYS A 432 32.67 -5.27 -1.97
C CYS A 432 32.68 -4.24 -0.82
N TRP A 433 33.09 -4.72 0.34
CA TRP A 433 33.36 -3.92 1.54
C TRP A 433 34.40 -4.63 2.40
N ALA A 434 34.82 -4.04 3.51
CA ALA A 434 35.64 -4.77 4.50
C ALA A 434 34.79 -5.67 5.39
N ARG A 435 35.39 -6.73 5.95
CA ARG A 435 34.72 -7.60 6.95
C ARG A 435 34.08 -6.78 8.07
N LYS A 436 33.01 -7.31 8.66
CA LYS A 436 32.39 -6.73 9.86
C LYS A 436 33.46 -6.52 10.94
N GLY A 437 33.40 -5.38 11.63
CA GLY A 437 34.39 -4.98 12.63
C GLY A 437 35.71 -4.43 12.09
N ASP A 438 35.87 -4.28 10.77
CA ASP A 438 37.05 -3.67 10.15
C ASP A 438 36.77 -2.26 9.59
N PRO A 439 36.73 -1.21 10.45
CA PRO A 439 36.53 0.16 10.01
C PRO A 439 37.77 0.74 9.29
N TYR A 440 38.86 -0.03 9.23
CA TYR A 440 40.13 0.37 8.64
C TYR A 440 40.20 -0.07 7.18
N GLY A 441 39.45 -1.08 6.72
CA GLY A 441 39.58 -1.57 5.35
C GLY A 441 40.84 -2.42 5.13
N LYS A 442 41.22 -3.23 6.12
CA LYS A 442 42.33 -4.20 5.97
C LYS A 442 41.90 -5.41 5.15
N ASN A 443 40.70 -5.93 5.41
CA ASN A 443 40.22 -7.21 4.91
C ASN A 443 39.04 -7.00 3.95
N MET A 444 39.33 -6.61 2.71
CA MET A 444 38.32 -6.45 1.66
C MET A 444 37.75 -7.79 1.21
N VAL A 445 36.43 -7.85 1.08
CA VAL A 445 35.69 -9.04 0.65
C VAL A 445 34.56 -8.67 -0.30
N ARG A 446 34.23 -9.57 -1.23
CA ARG A 446 32.96 -9.48 -1.96
C ARG A 446 31.78 -9.69 -1.01
N THR A 447 30.68 -8.98 -1.28
CA THR A 447 29.41 -9.21 -0.59
C THR A 447 28.91 -10.64 -0.81
N LEU A 448 28.03 -11.11 0.07
CA LEU A 448 27.42 -12.44 -0.04
C LEU A 448 26.61 -12.60 -1.34
N ASP A 449 25.91 -11.55 -1.79
CA ASP A 449 25.12 -11.62 -3.03
C ASP A 449 26.01 -11.67 -4.28
N THR A 450 27.16 -10.97 -4.28
CA THR A 450 28.14 -11.06 -5.38
C THR A 450 28.81 -12.43 -5.46
N LYS A 451 29.01 -13.06 -4.29
CA LYS A 451 29.56 -14.42 -4.20
C LYS A 451 28.51 -15.50 -4.39
N PHE A 452 27.22 -15.14 -4.45
CA PHE A 452 26.12 -16.10 -4.39
C PHE A 452 26.27 -17.11 -3.23
N ALA A 453 26.90 -16.70 -2.12
CA ALA A 453 27.42 -17.60 -1.10
C ALA A 453 26.35 -18.29 -0.24
N ARG A 454 25.07 -17.96 -0.44
CA ARG A 454 23.95 -18.50 0.35
C ARG A 454 23.37 -19.80 -0.23
N SER A 455 23.85 -20.27 -1.38
CA SER A 455 23.54 -21.59 -1.89
C SER A 455 24.65 -22.13 -2.79
N ASP A 456 24.94 -23.41 -2.63
CA ASP A 456 25.91 -24.13 -3.47
C ASP A 456 25.37 -24.50 -4.87
N MET A 457 24.13 -24.12 -5.20
CA MET A 457 23.42 -24.51 -6.43
C MET A 457 23.38 -23.37 -7.47
N LEU A 458 24.46 -22.59 -7.62
CA LEU A 458 24.44 -21.28 -8.29
C LEU A 458 25.49 -21.06 -9.39
N ASP A 459 25.96 -22.13 -10.04
CA ASP A 459 26.91 -22.05 -11.16
C ASP A 459 26.42 -21.14 -12.30
N TYR A 460 25.13 -21.18 -12.61
CA TYR A 460 24.55 -20.40 -13.70
C TYR A 460 24.42 -18.89 -13.38
N PRO A 461 23.85 -18.46 -12.24
CA PRO A 461 23.92 -17.07 -11.80
C PRO A 461 25.34 -16.50 -11.79
N HIS A 462 26.31 -17.28 -11.29
CA HIS A 462 27.71 -16.88 -11.28
C HIS A 462 28.26 -16.58 -12.68
N ALA A 463 27.95 -17.43 -13.65
CA ALA A 463 28.44 -17.27 -15.02
C ALA A 463 27.77 -16.11 -15.77
N LEU A 464 26.49 -15.80 -15.51
CA LEU A 464 25.78 -14.66 -16.13
C LEU A 464 26.04 -13.31 -15.46
N PHE A 465 26.43 -13.32 -14.18
CA PHE A 465 26.58 -12.09 -13.40
C PHE A 465 27.47 -11.01 -14.04
N PRO A 466 28.63 -11.32 -14.67
CA PRO A 466 29.44 -10.29 -15.32
C PRO A 466 28.70 -9.55 -16.45
N ASP A 467 27.90 -10.27 -17.25
CA ASP A 467 27.12 -9.66 -18.33
C ASP A 467 25.94 -8.84 -17.77
N PHE A 468 25.28 -9.35 -16.74
CA PHE A 468 24.25 -8.61 -16.01
C PHE A 468 24.80 -7.32 -15.39
N ALA A 469 25.97 -7.38 -14.76
CA ALA A 469 26.62 -6.23 -14.14
C ALA A 469 26.96 -5.15 -15.17
N ARG A 470 27.57 -5.51 -16.31
CA ARG A 470 27.87 -4.56 -17.41
C ARG A 470 26.61 -3.96 -18.04
N ALA A 471 25.53 -4.74 -18.10
CA ALA A 471 24.26 -4.30 -18.65
C ALA A 471 23.45 -3.44 -17.67
N ALA A 472 22.87 -4.04 -16.64
CA ALA A 472 21.90 -3.39 -15.77
C ALA A 472 22.56 -2.44 -14.76
N LEU A 473 23.57 -2.91 -14.02
CA LEU A 473 24.29 -2.07 -13.05
C LEU A 473 25.10 -0.97 -13.75
N GLY A 474 25.68 -1.27 -14.92
CA GLY A 474 26.39 -0.30 -15.74
C GLY A 474 25.52 0.84 -16.26
N MET A 475 24.25 0.57 -16.57
CA MET A 475 23.31 1.62 -16.96
C MET A 475 23.00 2.56 -15.79
N ALA A 476 22.79 2.03 -14.58
CA ALA A 476 22.63 2.84 -13.37
C ALA A 476 23.90 3.62 -13.02
N SER A 477 25.09 3.00 -13.14
CA SER A 477 26.39 3.64 -12.94
C SER A 477 26.58 4.85 -13.87
N LYS A 478 26.21 4.71 -15.14
CA LYS A 478 26.22 5.79 -16.14
C LYS A 478 25.29 6.95 -15.78
N MET A 479 24.08 6.67 -15.28
CA MET A 479 23.16 7.72 -14.83
C MET A 479 23.67 8.44 -13.57
N ALA A 480 24.21 7.69 -12.61
CA ALA A 480 24.86 8.26 -11.43
C ALA A 480 26.07 9.12 -11.83
N ARG A 481 26.91 8.66 -12.78
CA ARG A 481 28.04 9.43 -13.33
C ARG A 481 27.59 10.73 -13.97
N PHE A 482 26.52 10.70 -14.76
CA PHE A 482 25.95 11.87 -15.43
C PHE A 482 25.59 12.99 -14.45
N LEU A 483 25.18 12.65 -13.23
CA LEU A 483 24.89 13.62 -12.16
C LEU A 483 26.14 13.96 -11.33
N ILE A 484 26.82 12.94 -10.78
CA ILE A 484 27.89 13.13 -9.79
C ILE A 484 29.12 13.80 -10.38
N GLN A 485 29.53 13.43 -11.59
CA GLN A 485 30.75 13.96 -12.21
C GLN A 485 30.73 15.48 -12.39
N PRO A 486 29.68 16.10 -12.97
CA PRO A 486 29.62 17.56 -13.07
C PRO A 486 29.30 18.25 -11.73
N LEU A 487 28.48 17.64 -10.87
CA LEU A 487 28.01 18.27 -9.62
C LEU A 487 29.03 18.21 -8.47
N ASP A 488 29.89 17.20 -8.42
CA ASP A 488 31.00 17.08 -7.47
C ASP A 488 32.21 16.35 -8.10
N PRO A 489 32.98 17.04 -8.97
CA PRO A 489 34.09 16.43 -9.70
C PRO A 489 35.19 15.87 -8.78
N ALA A 490 35.43 16.54 -7.65
CA ALA A 490 36.44 16.13 -6.70
C ALA A 490 36.08 14.81 -6.01
N TYR A 491 34.80 14.65 -5.63
CA TYR A 491 34.29 13.40 -5.09
C TYR A 491 34.30 12.28 -6.14
N TYR A 492 33.88 12.56 -7.38
CA TYR A 492 33.95 11.59 -8.49
C TYR A 492 35.38 11.07 -8.70
N ASP A 493 36.36 11.96 -8.81
CA ASP A 493 37.77 11.60 -8.99
C ASP A 493 38.30 10.77 -7.80
N GLU A 494 37.87 11.07 -6.58
CA GLU A 494 38.21 10.25 -5.41
C GLU A 494 37.60 8.85 -5.53
N CYS A 495 36.34 8.73 -5.93
CA CYS A 495 35.67 7.45 -6.13
C CYS A 495 36.35 6.59 -7.20
N VAL A 496 36.79 7.18 -8.32
CA VAL A 496 37.58 6.50 -9.36
C VAL A 496 38.90 5.96 -8.79
N ARG A 497 39.61 6.77 -7.98
CA ARG A 497 40.86 6.33 -7.31
C ARG A 497 40.60 5.22 -6.29
N VAL A 498 39.50 5.32 -5.53
CA VAL A 498 39.07 4.30 -4.57
C VAL A 498 38.82 2.98 -5.31
N PHE A 499 37.95 2.99 -6.32
CA PHE A 499 37.64 1.81 -7.12
C PHE A 499 38.90 1.19 -7.73
N SER A 500 39.75 2.01 -8.36
CA SER A 500 41.03 1.60 -8.97
C SER A 500 42.04 1.02 -7.98
N SER A 501 41.86 1.26 -6.67
CA SER A 501 42.74 0.75 -5.63
C SER A 501 42.28 -0.58 -5.03
N LEU A 502 41.01 -0.97 -5.19
CA LEU A 502 40.43 -2.19 -4.62
C LEU A 502 41.08 -3.47 -5.18
N PRO A 503 41.01 -4.62 -4.51
CA PRO A 503 41.47 -5.89 -5.11
C PRO A 503 40.66 -6.24 -6.37
N GLU A 504 41.31 -6.67 -7.47
CA GLU A 504 40.62 -7.01 -8.73
C GLU A 504 39.54 -8.08 -8.55
N ASN A 505 39.84 -9.11 -7.75
CA ASN A 505 38.90 -10.16 -7.39
C ASN A 505 37.78 -9.72 -6.43
N ALA A 506 37.78 -8.47 -5.97
CA ALA A 506 36.72 -7.91 -5.12
C ALA A 506 35.77 -6.99 -5.90
N ARG A 507 36.25 -6.36 -6.97
CA ARG A 507 35.45 -5.39 -7.75
C ARG A 507 34.34 -6.07 -8.54
N VAL A 508 33.27 -5.31 -8.76
CA VAL A 508 32.24 -5.58 -9.77
C VAL A 508 32.40 -4.51 -10.83
N SER A 509 32.92 -4.90 -11.99
CA SER A 509 33.16 -3.96 -13.09
C SER A 509 31.94 -3.83 -13.99
N THR A 510 31.59 -2.59 -14.34
CA THR A 510 30.42 -2.28 -15.15
C THR A 510 30.76 -1.62 -16.47
N ASP A 511 31.77 -0.74 -16.52
CA ASP A 511 32.39 -0.20 -17.73
C ASP A 511 33.83 0.28 -17.48
N ASP A 512 34.47 0.91 -18.48
CA ASP A 512 35.85 1.41 -18.36
C ASP A 512 35.99 2.66 -17.45
N GLU A 513 34.86 3.23 -17.02
CA GLU A 513 34.75 4.46 -16.23
C GLU A 513 34.11 4.16 -14.85
N ASP A 514 34.44 2.99 -14.29
CA ASP A 514 33.94 2.51 -13.00
C ASP A 514 34.42 3.39 -11.82
N PHE A 515 33.47 3.78 -10.98
CA PHE A 515 33.72 4.56 -9.77
C PHE A 515 32.87 4.10 -8.58
N ILE A 516 32.15 2.98 -8.70
CA ILE A 516 31.20 2.48 -7.70
C ILE A 516 31.74 1.20 -7.06
N SER A 517 31.92 1.20 -5.74
CA SER A 517 32.37 0.01 -5.00
C SER A 517 31.22 -0.91 -4.56
N LEU A 518 29.99 -0.39 -4.50
CA LEU A 518 28.82 -1.14 -4.06
C LEU A 518 27.53 -0.69 -4.78
N PHE A 519 26.79 -1.66 -5.31
CA PHE A 519 25.44 -1.49 -5.82
C PHE A 519 24.43 -2.14 -4.87
N ALA A 520 23.27 -1.51 -4.64
CA ALA A 520 22.14 -2.16 -3.98
C ALA A 520 20.96 -2.24 -4.96
N LEU A 521 20.58 -3.46 -5.36
CA LEU A 521 19.41 -3.73 -6.19
C LEU A 521 18.23 -4.08 -5.29
N GLY A 522 17.24 -3.19 -5.23
CA GLY A 522 15.98 -3.42 -4.54
C GLY A 522 14.85 -3.80 -5.48
N VAL A 523 13.98 -4.69 -5.02
CA VAL A 523 12.76 -5.15 -5.71
C VAL A 523 11.60 -5.03 -4.74
N ASN A 524 10.61 -4.21 -5.07
CA ASN A 524 9.43 -3.89 -4.25
C ASN A 524 9.75 -3.59 -2.77
N GLY A 525 10.98 -3.19 -2.47
CA GLY A 525 11.45 -2.97 -1.11
C GLY A 525 10.80 -1.71 -0.54
N TYR A 526 10.23 -1.84 0.65
CA TYR A 526 9.84 -0.68 1.45
C TYR A 526 11.08 -0.07 2.12
N THR A 527 11.28 1.22 1.94
CA THR A 527 12.42 1.96 2.49
C THR A 527 11.94 2.82 3.66
N GLN A 528 12.18 2.34 4.89
CA GLN A 528 11.99 3.11 6.12
C GLN A 528 12.97 4.30 6.20
N ARG A 529 12.70 5.25 7.10
CA ARG A 529 13.64 6.35 7.36
C ARG A 529 14.98 5.83 7.87
N HIS A 530 16.06 6.17 7.17
CA HIS A 530 17.42 5.75 7.53
C HIS A 530 18.48 6.72 7.00
N ARG A 531 19.74 6.48 7.41
CA ARG A 531 20.96 7.06 6.84
C ARG A 531 21.94 5.99 6.42
N ASP A 532 22.71 6.30 5.39
CA ASP A 532 23.73 5.43 4.82
C ASP A 532 25.10 5.69 5.47
N VAL A 533 25.18 5.50 6.77
CA VAL A 533 26.37 5.87 7.58
C VAL A 533 27.65 5.09 7.26
N LYS A 534 27.56 4.05 6.43
CA LYS A 534 28.73 3.29 5.95
C LYS A 534 29.21 3.76 4.59
N ASP A 535 28.50 4.67 3.94
CA ASP A 535 28.98 5.35 2.74
C ASP A 535 30.14 6.27 3.10
N ILE A 536 30.92 6.67 2.09
CA ILE A 536 31.99 7.65 2.27
C ILE A 536 31.42 8.88 2.98
N ASP A 537 32.11 9.33 4.03
CA ASP A 537 31.70 10.52 4.77
C ASP A 537 31.67 11.75 3.85
N GLY A 538 30.55 12.46 3.85
CA GLY A 538 30.28 13.53 2.88
C GLY A 538 30.21 13.05 1.42
N GLY A 539 29.98 11.76 1.16
CA GLY A 539 29.82 11.22 -0.18
C GLY A 539 28.42 11.40 -0.76
N LEU A 540 28.31 11.30 -2.07
CA LEU A 540 27.04 11.22 -2.81
C LEU A 540 26.76 9.76 -3.20
N ALA A 541 25.51 9.33 -2.99
CA ALA A 541 24.97 8.10 -3.53
C ALA A 541 24.00 8.42 -4.67
N GLY A 542 24.05 7.65 -5.76
CA GLY A 542 23.10 7.73 -6.86
C GLY A 542 21.97 6.73 -6.69
N LEU A 543 20.72 7.17 -6.77
CA LEU A 543 19.54 6.33 -6.63
C LEU A 543 18.74 6.37 -7.94
N PHE A 544 18.56 5.21 -8.55
CA PHE A 544 17.81 5.05 -9.79
C PHE A 544 16.57 4.19 -9.54
N SER A 545 15.40 4.63 -9.99
CA SER A 545 14.14 3.89 -9.84
C SER A 545 13.49 3.61 -11.18
N ILE A 546 12.96 2.41 -11.36
CA ILE A 546 12.38 1.94 -12.62
C ILE A 546 11.32 0.87 -12.35
N GLY A 547 10.47 0.58 -13.33
CA GLY A 547 9.41 -0.42 -13.23
C GLY A 547 8.06 0.13 -13.64
N ASP A 548 7.00 -0.58 -13.27
CA ASP A 548 5.62 -0.20 -13.54
C ASP A 548 4.91 -0.03 -12.20
N TYR A 549 4.97 1.20 -11.66
CA TYR A 549 4.40 1.53 -10.35
C TYR A 549 3.92 2.99 -10.28
N GLU A 550 2.96 3.23 -9.38
CA GLU A 550 2.44 4.55 -9.03
C GLU A 550 2.69 4.87 -7.54
N GLY A 551 2.88 6.15 -7.23
CA GLY A 551 3.22 6.62 -5.88
C GLY A 551 4.72 6.64 -5.62
N GLY A 552 5.14 6.44 -4.36
CA GLY A 552 6.54 6.21 -4.05
C GLY A 552 7.44 7.44 -3.91
N ASN A 553 6.94 8.62 -3.56
CA ASN A 553 7.77 9.83 -3.41
C ASN A 553 8.96 9.61 -2.45
N LEU A 554 10.15 10.08 -2.84
CA LEU A 554 11.31 10.12 -1.96
C LEU A 554 11.18 11.32 -1.02
N CYS A 555 11.25 11.08 0.29
CA CYS A 555 11.12 12.11 1.31
C CYS A 555 12.48 12.41 1.94
N VAL A 556 12.79 13.69 2.15
CA VAL A 556 14.02 14.18 2.78
C VAL A 556 13.66 15.12 3.93
N PRO A 557 13.49 14.59 5.16
CA PRO A 557 12.93 15.33 6.28
C PRO A 557 13.74 16.55 6.69
N GLU A 558 15.08 16.51 6.67
CA GLU A 558 15.94 17.65 7.03
C GLU A 558 15.79 18.81 6.04
N LEU A 559 15.39 18.55 4.80
CA LEU A 559 15.07 19.58 3.82
C LEU A 559 13.59 19.99 3.87
N GLY A 560 12.73 19.26 4.59
CA GLY A 560 11.31 19.56 4.71
C GLY A 560 10.48 19.23 3.47
N ILE A 561 11.03 18.45 2.54
CA ILE A 561 10.47 18.19 1.21
C ILE A 561 10.30 16.71 0.91
N LYS A 562 9.54 16.45 -0.15
CA LYS A 562 9.54 15.18 -0.89
C LYS A 562 9.52 15.48 -2.38
N VAL A 563 10.11 14.58 -3.17
CA VAL A 563 10.12 14.67 -4.63
C VAL A 563 9.39 13.47 -5.23
N PRO A 564 8.76 13.61 -6.40
CA PRO A 564 8.41 12.47 -7.23
C PRO A 564 9.62 11.55 -7.38
N TYR A 565 9.37 10.25 -7.34
CA TYR A 565 10.39 9.24 -7.56
C TYR A 565 9.80 8.18 -8.49
N ARG A 566 9.46 8.64 -9.68
CA ARG A 566 8.71 7.88 -10.70
C ARG A 566 9.63 6.91 -11.46
N PRO A 567 9.05 5.97 -12.24
CA PRO A 567 9.84 5.15 -13.15
C PRO A 567 10.73 5.99 -14.06
N GLY A 568 12.03 5.67 -14.11
CA GLY A 568 13.02 6.37 -14.92
C GLY A 568 13.71 7.53 -14.20
N THR A 569 13.31 7.89 -12.98
CA THR A 569 13.97 8.93 -12.16
C THR A 569 15.37 8.50 -11.73
N CYS A 570 16.31 9.43 -11.79
CA CYS A 570 17.61 9.30 -11.14
C CYS A 570 17.87 10.52 -10.26
N LEU A 571 18.33 10.26 -9.05
CA LEU A 571 18.65 11.30 -8.07
C LEU A 571 19.98 11.00 -7.38
N ILE A 572 20.59 12.02 -6.80
CA ILE A 572 21.77 11.88 -5.94
C ILE A 572 21.51 12.55 -4.60
N ILE A 573 22.06 11.96 -3.54
CA ILE A 573 21.87 12.43 -2.16
C ILE A 573 23.13 12.20 -1.33
N ARG A 574 23.39 13.10 -0.38
CA ARG A 574 24.32 12.85 0.73
C ARG A 574 23.66 11.94 1.77
N GLY A 575 23.45 10.67 1.43
CA GLY A 575 22.67 9.70 2.22
C GLY A 575 23.23 9.41 3.62
N GLY A 576 24.54 9.62 3.83
CA GLY A 576 25.14 9.55 5.17
C GLY A 576 24.76 10.71 6.11
N ALA A 577 24.35 11.85 5.55
CA ALA A 577 24.01 13.07 6.30
C ALA A 577 22.50 13.35 6.38
N LEU A 578 21.74 12.99 5.35
CA LEU A 578 20.30 13.23 5.24
C LEU A 578 19.50 11.95 5.54
N ASP A 579 18.55 12.04 6.48
CA ASP A 579 17.53 11.01 6.59
C ASP A 579 16.72 10.96 5.28
N HIS A 580 16.38 9.75 4.86
CA HIS A 580 15.50 9.60 3.71
C HIS A 580 14.64 8.33 3.81
N LEU A 581 13.48 8.39 3.16
CA LEU A 581 12.53 7.27 3.04
C LEU A 581 11.74 7.36 1.75
N VAL A 582 11.03 6.28 1.42
CA VAL A 582 10.13 6.23 0.26
C VAL A 582 8.69 6.06 0.75
N GLN A 583 7.78 6.91 0.27
CA GLN A 583 6.35 6.80 0.55
C GLN A 583 5.80 5.48 -0.02
N ASP A 584 4.67 5.00 0.49
CA ASP A 584 4.03 3.80 -0.06
C ASP A 584 3.70 3.94 -1.55
N PHE A 585 3.72 2.82 -2.28
CA PHE A 585 3.53 2.74 -3.73
C PHE A 585 2.78 1.46 -4.12
N THR A 586 2.21 1.43 -5.32
CA THR A 586 1.53 0.25 -5.88
C THR A 586 2.10 -0.11 -7.23
N GLY A 587 2.34 -1.40 -7.48
CA GLY A 587 2.95 -1.89 -8.73
C GLY A 587 4.31 -2.55 -8.51
N THR A 588 5.02 -2.85 -9.60
CA THR A 588 6.35 -3.47 -9.55
C THR A 588 7.43 -2.42 -9.66
N ARG A 589 8.20 -2.25 -8.59
CA ARG A 589 9.28 -1.26 -8.50
C ARG A 589 10.63 -1.94 -8.35
N TYR A 590 11.57 -1.56 -9.20
CA TYR A 590 12.99 -1.84 -9.04
C TYR A 590 13.73 -0.56 -8.71
N PHE A 591 14.77 -0.66 -7.90
CA PHE A 591 15.71 0.43 -7.70
C PHE A 591 17.14 -0.05 -7.63
N ILE A 592 18.06 0.76 -8.15
CA ILE A 592 19.50 0.51 -8.10
C ILE A 592 20.15 1.69 -7.41
N ILE A 593 20.81 1.43 -6.29
CA ILE A 593 21.62 2.41 -5.58
C ILE A 593 23.08 2.20 -5.97
N CYS A 594 23.75 3.26 -6.37
CA CYS A 594 25.16 3.31 -6.71
C CYS A 594 25.88 4.08 -5.59
N THR A 595 26.65 3.38 -4.75
CA THR A 595 27.31 4.01 -3.60
C THR A 595 28.76 3.55 -3.42
N ASN A 596 29.50 4.32 -2.63
CA ASN A 596 30.86 4.01 -2.24
C ASN A 596 30.99 3.84 -0.74
N HIS A 597 31.45 2.66 -0.33
CA HIS A 597 31.55 2.34 1.09
C HIS A 597 32.84 2.95 1.70
N GLU A 598 32.74 3.54 2.88
CA GLU A 598 33.86 4.12 3.62
C GLU A 598 35.01 3.13 3.87
N SER A 599 34.72 1.85 4.06
CA SER A 599 35.77 0.82 4.24
C SER A 599 36.61 0.61 2.98
N CYS A 600 35.99 0.70 1.79
CA CYS A 600 36.66 0.69 0.50
C CYS A 600 37.58 1.90 0.37
N ARG A 601 37.10 3.08 0.80
CA ARG A 601 37.90 4.31 0.82
C ARG A 601 39.09 4.18 1.76
N GLN A 602 38.90 3.69 2.98
CA GLN A 602 39.99 3.49 3.95
C GLN A 602 41.04 2.48 3.46
N HIS A 603 40.63 1.43 2.75
CA HIS A 603 41.53 0.53 2.05
C HIS A 603 42.39 1.28 1.01
N ALA A 604 41.74 2.05 0.14
CA ALA A 604 42.40 2.79 -0.92
C ALA A 604 43.38 3.85 -0.36
N LEU A 605 42.94 4.69 0.59
CA LEU A 605 43.77 5.71 1.23
C LEU A 605 45.04 5.10 1.84
N ARG A 606 44.91 3.95 2.52
CA ARG A 606 46.07 3.24 3.07
C ARG A 606 47.02 2.75 1.99
N LYS A 607 46.48 2.14 0.93
CA LYS A 607 47.28 1.65 -0.19
C LYS A 607 48.04 2.78 -0.90
N MET A 608 47.45 3.98 -0.93
CA MET A 608 48.06 5.18 -1.49
C MET A 608 49.00 5.93 -0.52
N GLY A 609 49.06 5.54 0.76
CA GLY A 609 49.83 6.27 1.78
C GLY A 609 49.25 7.64 2.13
N ASP A 610 47.95 7.85 1.93
CA ASP A 610 47.27 9.12 2.20
C ASP A 610 47.11 9.34 3.73
N PRO A 611 47.47 10.51 4.26
CA PRO A 611 47.39 10.81 5.69
C PRO A 611 45.95 10.81 6.24
N ARG A 612 44.93 10.86 5.39
CA ARG A 612 43.51 10.72 5.79
C ARG A 612 43.13 9.30 6.18
N ALA A 613 43.97 8.29 5.88
CA ALA A 613 43.73 6.92 6.29
C ALA A 613 43.69 6.80 7.82
N LYS A 614 42.68 6.11 8.36
CA LYS A 614 42.57 5.83 9.79
C LYS A 614 43.81 5.06 10.25
N ALA A 615 44.47 5.61 11.28
CA ALA A 615 45.61 4.97 11.92
C ALA A 615 45.21 3.59 12.45
N LEU A 616 46.06 2.60 12.20
CA LEU A 616 45.84 1.29 12.78
C LEU A 616 45.98 1.36 14.31
N PRO A 617 45.20 0.57 15.06
CA PRO A 617 45.44 0.43 16.49
C PRO A 617 46.90 0.05 16.73
N VAL A 618 47.58 0.78 17.61
CA VAL A 618 48.91 0.39 18.08
C VAL A 618 48.69 -0.81 19.00
N ASP A 619 49.20 -1.98 18.63
CA ASP A 619 49.15 -3.19 19.45
C ASP A 619 49.96 -3.00 20.74
N ASN A 620 49.38 -2.31 21.72
CA ASN A 620 49.90 -2.18 23.07
C ASN A 620 49.15 -3.13 24.01
N LYS A 621 49.32 -4.44 23.78
CA LYS A 621 49.33 -5.41 24.88
C LYS A 621 50.47 -6.41 24.63
N PRO A 622 51.38 -6.62 25.60
CA PRO A 622 52.40 -7.64 25.46
C PRO A 622 51.70 -9.01 25.39
N LEU A 623 52.00 -9.75 24.32
CA LEU A 623 51.74 -11.17 24.25
C LEU A 623 52.52 -11.84 25.39
N VAL A 624 51.84 -12.21 26.47
CA VAL A 624 52.34 -13.22 27.40
C VAL A 624 52.31 -14.54 26.63
N GLY A 625 53.50 -15.04 26.34
CA GLY A 625 53.73 -15.96 25.23
C GLY A 625 53.29 -17.40 25.43
N SER A 626 53.12 -18.06 24.29
CA SER A 626 53.76 -19.35 24.02
C SER A 626 54.45 -19.24 22.67
N GLN A 627 55.76 -19.48 22.68
CA GLN A 627 56.68 -19.36 21.56
C GLN A 627 56.40 -20.39 20.46
N GLY A 628 56.64 -20.02 19.21
CA GLY A 628 56.84 -21.00 18.13
C GLY A 628 56.74 -20.46 16.71
N GLY A 629 57.70 -19.61 16.32
CA GLY A 629 58.21 -19.35 14.95
C GLY A 629 57.33 -19.54 13.71
N PHE A 630 57.17 -18.44 12.95
CA PHE A 630 57.09 -18.47 11.49
C PHE A 630 58.33 -19.14 10.90
N ASP A 631 58.17 -19.98 9.87
CA ASP A 631 58.96 -19.84 8.64
C ASP A 631 58.28 -20.51 7.43
N ASP A 632 58.38 -19.83 6.30
CA ASP A 632 58.01 -20.28 4.96
C ASP A 632 58.92 -21.44 4.49
N SER A 633 58.42 -22.35 3.66
CA SER A 633 59.00 -22.68 2.33
C SER A 633 58.60 -24.06 1.78
N HIS A 634 58.66 -24.10 0.46
CA HIS A 634 58.28 -25.08 -0.54
C HIS A 634 58.66 -26.58 -0.39
N ASP A 635 57.91 -27.35 -1.21
CA ASP A 635 58.31 -28.51 -2.02
C ASP A 635 58.49 -29.89 -1.38
N GLY A 636 57.97 -30.89 -2.09
CA GLY A 636 58.63 -32.21 -2.18
C GLY A 636 57.72 -33.43 -2.05
N ALA A 637 57.48 -34.07 -3.19
CA ALA A 637 56.83 -35.36 -3.35
C ALA A 637 57.36 -36.52 -2.48
N LYS A 638 56.49 -37.50 -2.18
CA LYS A 638 56.64 -38.94 -2.55
C LYS A 638 55.62 -39.84 -1.84
N ASP A 639 54.71 -40.40 -2.63
CA ASP A 639 54.61 -41.83 -2.96
C ASP A 639 55.03 -42.86 -1.87
N LYS A 640 54.04 -43.65 -1.37
CA LYS A 640 53.93 -45.13 -1.53
C LYS A 640 53.39 -45.92 -0.32
N ASP A 641 52.63 -46.95 -0.72
CA ASP A 641 52.41 -48.27 -0.13
C ASP A 641 51.23 -48.51 0.85
N ALA A 642 50.28 -49.29 0.33
CA ALA A 642 49.16 -49.98 0.97
C ALA A 642 49.63 -51.18 1.85
N PRO A 643 48.75 -51.88 2.59
CA PRO A 643 47.90 -52.90 1.95
C PRO A 643 46.46 -53.05 2.50
N ASP A 644 45.71 -53.79 1.69
CA ASP A 644 44.39 -54.42 1.79
C ASP A 644 44.00 -55.02 3.16
N ASP A 645 42.70 -54.97 3.54
CA ASP A 645 41.80 -56.14 3.45
C ASP A 645 40.38 -55.90 4.03
N GLU A 646 39.41 -56.38 3.24
CA GLU A 646 38.14 -57.06 3.54
C GLU A 646 37.03 -56.43 4.43
N ASP A 647 35.97 -56.02 3.73
CA ASP A 647 34.59 -56.55 3.79
C ASP A 647 33.99 -56.89 5.17
N LEU A 648 32.86 -56.25 5.51
CA LEU A 648 31.63 -56.88 6.03
C LEU A 648 30.58 -55.82 6.39
N GLY A 649 29.42 -55.89 5.72
CA GLY A 649 28.12 -55.79 6.40
C GLY A 649 27.31 -54.52 6.19
N GLY A 650 26.27 -54.63 5.36
CA GLY A 650 25.34 -53.55 5.06
C GLY A 650 24.52 -53.05 6.26
N GLY A 651 24.14 -51.78 6.15
CA GLY A 651 23.12 -51.11 6.96
C GLY A 651 22.73 -49.84 6.23
N GLY A 652 21.70 -49.92 5.38
CA GLY A 652 21.16 -48.76 4.69
C GLY A 652 20.63 -47.75 5.71
N LEU A 653 21.16 -46.53 5.66
CA LEU A 653 20.56 -45.36 6.30
C LEU A 653 19.81 -44.58 5.22
N SER A 654 18.54 -44.31 5.52
CA SER A 654 17.59 -43.57 4.70
C SER A 654 17.96 -42.09 4.56
N GLU A 655 17.46 -41.45 3.49
CA GLU A 655 17.56 -40.03 3.11
C GLU A 655 17.04 -38.99 4.16
N GLU A 656 16.93 -39.33 5.44
CA GLU A 656 16.36 -38.43 6.48
C GLU A 656 17.39 -37.84 7.48
N ASP A 657 18.69 -38.14 7.36
CA ASP A 657 19.69 -37.75 8.38
C ASP A 657 20.72 -36.67 7.92
N LEU A 658 20.44 -35.86 6.89
CA LEU A 658 21.37 -34.82 6.39
C LEU A 658 21.00 -33.36 6.67
N ASP A 659 20.02 -33.06 7.55
CA ASP A 659 19.50 -31.67 7.70
C ASP A 659 19.71 -31.03 9.08
N GLU A 660 20.62 -31.51 9.93
CA GLU A 660 20.92 -30.87 11.23
C GLU A 660 22.42 -30.71 11.52
N SER A 661 23.16 -30.04 10.64
CA SER A 661 24.36 -29.28 11.02
C SER A 661 24.78 -28.38 9.86
N ASP A 662 24.34 -27.12 9.88
CA ASP A 662 25.08 -25.95 9.36
C ASP A 662 24.22 -24.70 9.59
N GLU A 663 24.35 -24.17 10.80
CA GLU A 663 23.73 -22.90 11.21
C GLU A 663 24.76 -22.08 12.04
N SER A 664 26.02 -22.00 11.59
CA SER A 664 27.07 -21.23 12.30
C SER A 664 27.84 -20.15 11.53
N ASP A 665 27.59 -19.93 10.23
CA ASP A 665 28.52 -19.09 9.43
C ASP A 665 27.92 -17.77 8.88
N ASP A 666 26.76 -17.34 9.38
CA ASP A 666 26.00 -16.21 8.81
C ASP A 666 26.23 -14.81 9.46
N ASP A 667 27.22 -14.63 10.36
CA ASP A 667 27.33 -13.38 11.16
C ASP A 667 28.35 -12.33 10.70
N ASP A 668 29.04 -12.55 9.57
CA ASP A 668 30.31 -11.86 9.29
C ASP A 668 30.24 -10.59 8.42
N MET A 669 29.06 -10.12 7.99
CA MET A 669 28.97 -8.93 7.10
C MET A 669 27.80 -8.00 7.45
N ALA A 670 28.12 -6.82 7.97
CA ALA A 670 27.16 -5.77 8.29
C ALA A 670 26.72 -5.00 7.03
N ALA A 671 25.43 -4.66 6.97
CA ALA A 671 24.83 -3.89 5.88
C ALA A 671 25.09 -2.36 6.02
N PRO A 672 25.06 -1.58 4.92
CA PRO A 672 25.61 -0.22 4.87
C PRO A 672 24.79 0.90 5.56
N CYS A 673 23.57 0.63 6.00
CA CYS A 673 22.63 1.64 6.49
C CYS A 673 22.10 1.34 7.90
N VAL A 674 21.93 2.38 8.71
CA VAL A 674 21.52 2.29 10.12
C VAL A 674 20.26 3.14 10.33
N ASN A 675 19.26 2.59 11.02
CA ASN A 675 18.05 3.32 11.39
C ASN A 675 18.38 4.42 12.42
N TYR A 676 17.56 5.47 12.45
CA TYR A 676 17.73 6.63 13.31
C TYR A 676 17.90 6.24 14.81
N ARG A 677 19.09 6.52 15.37
CA ARG A 677 19.54 6.42 16.80
C ARG A 677 20.03 5.08 17.35
N THR A 678 20.87 4.37 16.60
CA THR A 678 21.68 3.27 17.16
C THR A 678 23.19 3.52 17.00
N ASP A 679 23.78 4.27 17.93
CA ASP A 679 25.23 4.23 18.16
C ASP A 679 25.53 3.17 19.25
N ALA A 680 26.08 2.03 18.84
CA ALA A 680 27.04 1.17 19.56
C ALA A 680 26.91 -0.32 19.15
N ASP A 681 28.08 -0.96 19.02
CA ASP A 681 28.37 -2.27 18.43
C ASP A 681 27.63 -3.53 18.94
N ASP A 682 27.54 -4.46 18.00
CA ASP A 682 27.70 -5.94 18.01
C ASP A 682 26.66 -6.96 18.55
N ASP A 683 26.61 -8.03 17.73
CA ASP A 683 26.11 -9.41 17.84
C ASP A 683 24.61 -9.76 17.88
N LEU A 684 24.15 -10.47 16.84
CA LEU A 684 23.59 -11.84 16.92
C LEU A 684 23.08 -12.40 15.57
N THR A 685 23.61 -13.57 15.21
CA THR A 685 23.24 -14.48 14.11
C THR A 685 21.84 -15.07 14.28
N TYR A 686 21.20 -15.37 13.14
CA TYR A 686 19.85 -15.96 13.03
C TYR A 686 19.85 -17.48 13.01
N THR A 687 18.65 -18.12 13.10
CA THR A 687 18.16 -19.24 12.25
C THR A 687 16.70 -19.70 12.54
N ASN A 688 16.23 -20.81 11.93
CA ASN A 688 15.16 -20.82 10.91
C ASN A 688 14.01 -21.84 11.14
N LYS A 689 13.52 -22.03 12.38
CA LYS A 689 12.58 -23.14 12.71
C LYS A 689 11.18 -22.78 13.21
N GLN A 690 10.73 -21.51 13.25
CA GLN A 690 9.45 -21.17 13.94
C GLN A 690 8.38 -20.62 13.03
N LEU A 691 8.05 -21.49 12.10
CA LEU A 691 7.40 -21.20 10.87
C LEU A 691 6.09 -21.98 10.82
N HIS A 692 5.00 -21.22 10.87
CA HIS A 692 3.66 -21.53 10.34
C HIS A 692 2.60 -22.17 11.26
N GLY A 693 1.77 -21.27 11.81
CA GLY A 693 0.30 -21.30 11.81
C GLY A 693 -0.44 -22.26 12.77
N PRO A 694 -1.79 -22.15 12.94
CA PRO A 694 -2.72 -21.25 12.26
C PRO A 694 -3.79 -20.56 13.18
N ASN A 695 -4.56 -19.65 12.57
CA ASN A 695 -6.00 -19.39 12.77
C ASN A 695 -6.52 -18.23 13.67
N VAL A 696 -7.37 -17.44 12.98
CA VAL A 696 -8.68 -16.86 13.38
C VAL A 696 -8.74 -15.37 13.76
N LEU A 697 -9.36 -14.64 12.82
CA LEU A 697 -10.30 -13.51 12.93
C LEU A 697 -10.69 -13.06 14.34
N LEU A 698 -10.72 -11.74 14.59
CA LEU A 698 -11.91 -11.01 15.06
C LEU A 698 -11.69 -9.49 15.15
N ILE A 699 -12.81 -8.81 15.01
CA ILE A 699 -13.06 -7.43 14.54
C ILE A 699 -13.29 -6.46 15.72
N GLU A 700 -12.80 -5.23 15.54
CA GLU A 700 -13.23 -3.92 16.11
C GLU A 700 -13.21 -3.64 17.63
N LYS A 701 -12.64 -2.47 18.00
CA LYS A 701 -13.43 -1.24 18.28
C LYS A 701 -12.54 -0.07 18.73
N LYS A 702 -12.28 0.86 17.81
CA LYS A 702 -11.64 2.18 18.02
C LYS A 702 -12.62 3.18 18.64
N LYS A 703 -12.10 3.90 19.64
CA LYS A 703 -12.69 5.01 20.40
C LYS A 703 -12.58 6.32 19.61
N THR A 704 -13.33 7.35 20.02
CA THR A 704 -12.88 8.75 19.89
C THR A 704 -13.26 9.65 21.08
N PHE A 705 -12.35 10.58 21.37
CA PHE A 705 -12.43 11.88 22.06
C PHE A 705 -11.06 12.61 21.95
N ASP A 706 -11.06 13.94 21.82
CA ASP A 706 -9.99 14.74 21.18
C ASP A 706 -8.80 15.28 21.98
N ILE A 707 -7.90 15.90 21.20
CA ILE A 707 -6.82 16.86 21.53
C ILE A 707 -7.21 18.30 21.09
N ALA A 708 -6.66 19.33 21.76
CA ALA A 708 -6.84 20.79 21.54
C ALA A 708 -5.62 21.44 20.83
N GLN A 709 -5.62 22.67 20.29
CA GLN A 709 -5.50 23.97 21.02
C GLN A 709 -5.71 25.24 20.13
N ASP A 710 -6.13 26.36 20.75
CA ASP A 710 -6.56 27.67 20.22
C ASP A 710 -5.73 28.30 19.06
N THR A 711 -6.08 27.98 17.82
CA THR A 711 -6.82 28.89 16.90
C THR A 711 -8.04 28.07 16.51
N MET A 712 -9.27 28.59 16.66
CA MET A 712 -10.46 27.77 16.47
C MET A 712 -10.37 27.10 15.10
N PRO A 713 -10.20 25.77 15.04
CA PRO A 713 -10.05 25.07 13.77
C PRO A 713 -11.28 25.38 12.91
N PRO A 714 -11.17 25.37 11.56
CA PRO A 714 -12.32 25.59 10.70
C PRO A 714 -13.44 24.65 11.15
N SER A 715 -14.61 25.22 11.40
CA SER A 715 -15.74 24.45 11.91
C SER A 715 -16.05 23.36 10.89
N GLN A 716 -16.33 22.15 11.36
CA GLN A 716 -16.57 21.02 10.47
C GLN A 716 -18.07 20.90 10.19
N THR A 717 -18.40 20.75 8.91
CA THR A 717 -19.68 20.20 8.49
C THR A 717 -19.49 18.75 8.08
N VAL A 718 -20.15 17.83 8.78
CA VAL A 718 -19.96 16.40 8.55
C VAL A 718 -21.20 15.79 7.91
N VAL A 719 -21.03 15.11 6.79
CA VAL A 719 -22.08 14.33 6.13
C VAL A 719 -21.94 12.86 6.51
N ILE A 720 -22.97 12.31 7.15
CA ILE A 720 -23.02 10.89 7.51
C ILE A 720 -23.63 10.09 6.36
N GLY A 721 -22.85 9.15 5.84
CA GLY A 721 -23.22 8.23 4.76
C GLY A 721 -22.60 8.64 3.42
N ALA A 722 -22.02 7.67 2.72
CA ALA A 722 -21.46 7.84 1.37
C ALA A 722 -22.36 7.21 0.30
N GLY A 723 -23.67 7.16 0.59
CA GLY A 723 -24.67 6.85 -0.42
C GLY A 723 -24.93 8.06 -1.32
N VAL A 724 -25.78 7.88 -2.35
CA VAL A 724 -26.05 8.96 -3.32
C VAL A 724 -26.49 10.28 -2.66
N ILE A 725 -27.29 10.22 -1.58
CA ILE A 725 -27.72 11.42 -0.85
C ILE A 725 -26.55 12.11 -0.17
N GLY A 726 -25.71 11.37 0.56
CA GLY A 726 -24.58 11.95 1.26
C GLY A 726 -23.54 12.53 0.30
N LEU A 727 -23.25 11.83 -0.81
CA LEU A 727 -22.34 12.31 -1.85
C LEU A 727 -22.86 13.59 -2.52
N SER A 728 -24.14 13.63 -2.91
CA SER A 728 -24.76 14.83 -3.49
C SER A 728 -24.78 15.99 -2.50
N CYS A 729 -25.18 15.76 -1.23
CA CYS A 729 -25.16 16.78 -0.19
C CYS A 729 -23.75 17.34 0.03
N ALA A 730 -22.73 16.49 0.12
CA ALA A 730 -21.36 16.92 0.36
C ALA A 730 -20.81 17.81 -0.77
N LEU A 731 -21.08 17.44 -2.03
CA LEU A 731 -20.69 18.23 -3.19
C LEU A 731 -21.44 19.56 -3.30
N GLU A 732 -22.74 19.58 -2.96
CA GLU A 732 -23.53 20.81 -2.97
C GLU A 732 -23.05 21.77 -1.87
N LEU A 733 -22.73 21.25 -0.68
CA LEU A 733 -22.15 22.04 0.41
C LEU A 733 -20.77 22.60 0.05
N GLN A 734 -19.91 21.82 -0.60
CA GLN A 734 -18.63 22.33 -1.12
C GLN A 734 -18.84 23.47 -2.12
N SER A 735 -19.87 23.37 -2.97
CA SER A 735 -20.14 24.38 -4.00
C SER A 735 -20.76 25.64 -3.40
N ALA A 736 -21.59 25.51 -2.36
CA ALA A 736 -22.21 26.63 -1.65
C ALA A 736 -21.24 27.36 -0.70
N GLY A 737 -20.20 26.67 -0.22
CA GLY A 737 -19.20 27.20 0.72
C GLY A 737 -17.91 27.71 0.09
N GLN A 738 -17.84 27.85 -1.24
CA GLN A 738 -16.61 28.24 -1.96
C GLN A 738 -16.04 29.62 -1.56
N ASP A 739 -16.83 30.48 -0.92
CA ASP A 739 -16.39 31.80 -0.42
C ASP A 739 -16.08 31.81 1.09
N ASP A 740 -16.31 30.70 1.81
CA ASP A 740 -16.13 30.59 3.26
C ASP A 740 -14.94 29.67 3.58
N ASN A 741 -13.73 30.26 3.58
CA ASN A 741 -12.45 29.57 3.86
C ASN A 741 -12.36 28.94 5.27
N ASN A 742 -13.41 29.01 6.09
CA ASN A 742 -13.39 28.59 7.49
C ASN A 742 -14.30 27.38 7.81
N ASN A 743 -14.88 26.70 6.80
CA ASN A 743 -15.74 25.53 7.00
C ASN A 743 -15.39 24.39 6.04
N SER A 744 -14.84 23.27 6.55
CA SER A 744 -14.52 22.11 5.73
C SER A 744 -15.58 21.01 5.81
N ILE A 745 -15.79 20.34 4.68
CA ILE A 745 -16.79 19.27 4.55
C ILE A 745 -16.09 17.91 4.68
N THR A 746 -16.56 17.07 5.61
CA THR A 746 -16.11 15.68 5.76
C THR A 746 -17.27 14.70 5.50
N ILE A 747 -17.06 13.64 4.71
CA ILE A 747 -17.97 12.49 4.65
C ILE A 747 -17.49 11.42 5.62
N ILE A 748 -18.38 10.95 6.50
CA ILE A 748 -18.14 9.78 7.36
C ILE A 748 -19.13 8.68 6.98
N ALA A 749 -18.62 7.51 6.62
CA ALA A 749 -19.47 6.38 6.28
C ALA A 749 -18.82 5.04 6.60
N ARG A 750 -19.61 4.03 6.95
CA ARG A 750 -19.13 2.65 7.09
C ARG A 750 -18.76 2.07 5.73
N ASP A 751 -19.64 2.28 4.76
CA ASP A 751 -19.56 1.75 3.40
C ASP A 751 -19.31 2.90 2.42
N PHE A 752 -18.43 2.66 1.44
CA PHE A 752 -18.13 3.58 0.34
C PHE A 752 -18.39 2.92 -1.01
N PRO A 753 -18.62 3.71 -2.07
CA PRO A 753 -18.68 3.21 -3.44
C PRO A 753 -17.46 2.34 -3.79
N THR A 754 -17.70 1.16 -4.37
CA THR A 754 -16.69 0.23 -4.91
C THR A 754 -17.23 -0.37 -6.22
N THR A 755 -16.52 -1.23 -6.92
CA THR A 755 -17.06 -1.90 -8.12
C THR A 755 -18.06 -3.00 -7.73
N PHE A 756 -19.09 -3.25 -8.55
CA PHE A 756 -20.15 -4.23 -8.22
C PHE A 756 -19.59 -5.63 -7.90
N ALA A 757 -18.54 -6.05 -8.61
CA ALA A 757 -17.88 -7.34 -8.40
C ALA A 757 -17.18 -7.46 -7.03
N LEU A 758 -16.89 -6.34 -6.37
CA LEU A 758 -16.20 -6.27 -5.08
C LEU A 758 -17.12 -5.87 -3.92
N VAL A 759 -18.41 -5.58 -4.17
CA VAL A 759 -19.38 -5.34 -3.10
C VAL A 759 -19.78 -6.68 -2.50
N ASP A 760 -19.67 -6.83 -1.18
CA ASP A 760 -20.22 -8.01 -0.49
C ASP A 760 -21.72 -7.79 -0.24
N PRO A 761 -22.61 -8.50 -0.96
CA PRO A 761 -24.06 -8.30 -0.84
C PRO A 761 -24.60 -8.69 0.53
N SER A 762 -23.89 -9.50 1.30
CA SER A 762 -24.34 -9.99 2.61
C SER A 762 -24.05 -9.00 3.74
N THR A 763 -22.86 -8.39 3.74
CA THR A 763 -22.42 -7.45 4.77
C THR A 763 -22.84 -6.01 4.43
N GLN A 764 -23.01 -5.68 3.14
CA GLN A 764 -23.32 -4.33 2.68
C GLN A 764 -24.78 -4.16 2.20
N ILE A 765 -25.68 -5.10 2.49
CA ILE A 765 -27.10 -5.06 2.06
C ILE A 765 -27.86 -3.77 2.44
N ASN A 766 -27.45 -3.12 3.53
CA ASN A 766 -28.04 -1.88 4.02
C ASN A 766 -27.39 -0.62 3.42
N PHE A 767 -26.23 -0.74 2.76
CA PHE A 767 -25.67 0.32 1.93
C PHE A 767 -26.40 0.32 0.59
N THR A 768 -27.56 0.97 0.53
CA THR A 768 -28.53 0.75 -0.55
C THR A 768 -28.20 1.34 -1.92
N SER A 769 -27.24 2.25 -1.99
CA SER A 769 -26.95 2.97 -3.24
C SER A 769 -26.49 2.02 -4.36
N PRO A 770 -25.53 1.10 -4.12
CA PRO A 770 -25.16 0.03 -5.07
C PRO A 770 -26.31 -0.85 -5.59
N TRP A 771 -27.34 -1.08 -4.78
CA TRP A 771 -28.43 -2.01 -5.10
C TRP A 771 -29.55 -1.39 -5.94
N GLY A 772 -29.54 -0.06 -6.13
CA GLY A 772 -30.57 0.66 -6.87
C GLY A 772 -30.57 0.35 -8.37
N GLY A 773 -31.67 0.63 -9.07
CA GLY A 773 -31.73 0.50 -10.54
C GLY A 773 -30.59 1.27 -11.24
N ALA A 774 -30.49 2.59 -11.17
CA ALA A 774 -31.47 3.56 -10.67
C ALA A 774 -31.86 4.52 -11.80
N HIS A 775 -33.10 5.01 -11.78
CA HIS A 775 -33.61 5.96 -12.76
C HIS A 775 -34.37 7.11 -12.11
N ASN A 776 -34.70 8.12 -12.91
CA ASN A 776 -35.78 9.03 -12.59
C ASN A 776 -37.12 8.44 -13.05
N ARG A 777 -38.07 8.34 -12.13
CA ARG A 777 -39.45 7.97 -12.42
C ARG A 777 -40.35 9.04 -11.85
N TRP A 778 -41.14 9.70 -12.69
CA TRP A 778 -42.02 10.74 -12.20
C TRP A 778 -43.13 10.15 -11.32
N VAL A 779 -43.18 10.60 -10.06
CA VAL A 779 -44.30 10.35 -9.14
C VAL A 779 -45.07 11.66 -9.01
N PRO A 780 -46.11 11.88 -9.84
CA PRO A 780 -46.86 13.13 -9.82
C PRO A 780 -47.61 13.27 -8.48
N PRO A 781 -47.79 14.50 -7.98
CA PRO A 781 -48.52 14.72 -6.74
C PRO A 781 -50.02 14.47 -6.95
N THR A 782 -50.65 13.84 -5.96
CA THR A 782 -52.09 13.63 -5.95
C THR A 782 -52.82 14.97 -5.84
N PRO A 783 -53.81 15.25 -6.70
CA PRO A 783 -54.63 16.46 -6.56
C PRO A 783 -55.29 16.53 -5.18
N GLY A 784 -55.00 17.58 -4.41
CA GLY A 784 -55.49 17.73 -3.03
C GLY A 784 -54.85 16.76 -2.02
N GLY A 785 -53.79 16.05 -2.42
CA GLY A 785 -53.05 15.11 -1.58
C GLY A 785 -52.11 15.77 -0.58
N PRO A 786 -51.33 14.95 0.15
CA PRO A 786 -50.37 15.42 1.13
C PRO A 786 -49.32 16.38 0.53
N ALA A 787 -49.01 17.46 1.25
CA ALA A 787 -48.05 18.48 0.79
C ALA A 787 -46.64 17.94 0.47
N HIS A 788 -46.24 16.81 1.07
CA HIS A 788 -44.94 16.20 0.82
C HIS A 788 -44.81 15.65 -0.61
N GLU A 789 -45.90 15.26 -1.27
CA GLU A 789 -45.85 14.77 -2.66
C GLU A 789 -45.43 15.89 -3.61
N ALA A 790 -46.03 17.08 -3.46
CA ALA A 790 -45.66 18.26 -4.24
C ALA A 790 -44.24 18.77 -3.91
N ARG A 791 -43.78 18.60 -2.66
CA ARG A 791 -42.37 18.83 -2.30
C ARG A 791 -41.47 17.87 -3.05
N ASP A 792 -41.71 16.57 -2.95
CA ASP A 792 -40.84 15.55 -3.53
C ASP A 792 -40.78 15.67 -5.06
N HIS A 793 -41.90 16.02 -5.71
CA HIS A 793 -41.91 16.31 -7.16
C HIS A 793 -40.98 17.48 -7.53
N ARG A 794 -40.95 18.56 -6.74
CA ARG A 794 -40.01 19.68 -6.97
C ARG A 794 -38.55 19.24 -6.80
N LEU A 795 -38.26 18.37 -5.82
CA LEU A 795 -36.91 17.83 -5.62
C LEU A 795 -36.49 16.93 -6.79
N ALA A 796 -37.41 16.13 -7.34
CA ALA A 796 -37.17 15.33 -8.53
C ALA A 796 -36.86 16.21 -9.75
N LEU A 797 -37.60 17.31 -9.93
CA LEU A 797 -37.38 18.24 -11.03
C LEU A 797 -36.02 18.95 -10.94
N ALA A 798 -35.62 19.39 -9.75
CA ALA A 798 -34.29 19.94 -9.50
C ALA A 798 -33.20 18.91 -9.84
N THR A 799 -33.38 17.67 -9.39
CA THR A 799 -32.44 16.58 -9.66
C THR A 799 -32.35 16.25 -11.14
N PHE A 800 -33.47 16.22 -11.86
CA PHE A 800 -33.51 15.98 -13.30
C PHE A 800 -32.68 17.01 -14.07
N ARG A 801 -32.83 18.31 -13.74
CA ARG A 801 -32.04 19.40 -14.33
C ARG A 801 -30.55 19.26 -14.01
N ARG A 802 -30.21 18.93 -12.77
CA ARG A 802 -28.81 18.73 -12.36
C ARG A 802 -28.17 17.53 -13.07
N MET A 803 -28.87 16.42 -13.19
CA MET A 803 -28.41 15.23 -13.93
C MET A 803 -28.17 15.54 -15.41
N ARG A 804 -29.03 16.36 -16.03
CA ARG A 804 -28.84 16.81 -17.41
C ARG A 804 -27.57 17.65 -17.56
N ALA A 805 -27.36 18.61 -16.66
CA ALA A 805 -26.15 19.43 -16.67
C ALA A 805 -24.89 18.59 -16.44
N LEU A 806 -24.92 17.64 -15.48
CA LEU A 806 -23.82 16.73 -15.21
C LEU A 806 -23.51 15.86 -16.43
N ARG A 807 -24.52 15.27 -17.08
CA ARG A 807 -24.28 14.48 -18.30
C ARG A 807 -23.65 15.31 -19.42
N ALA A 808 -24.08 16.56 -19.60
CA ALA A 808 -23.57 17.43 -20.64
C ALA A 808 -22.09 17.81 -20.41
N GLY A 809 -21.70 18.08 -19.16
CA GLY A 809 -20.31 18.46 -18.82
C GLY A 809 -19.38 17.29 -18.46
N HIS A 810 -19.94 16.15 -18.06
CA HIS A 810 -19.24 15.00 -17.50
C HIS A 810 -19.85 13.69 -18.03
N PRO A 811 -19.60 13.32 -19.30
CA PRO A 811 -20.11 12.08 -19.88
C PRO A 811 -19.68 10.83 -19.11
N GLU A 812 -18.53 10.87 -18.43
CA GLU A 812 -17.97 9.83 -17.55
C GLU A 812 -18.81 9.56 -16.28
N ALA A 813 -19.78 10.42 -15.96
CA ALA A 813 -20.61 10.30 -14.75
C ALA A 813 -21.50 9.05 -14.73
N GLY A 814 -21.60 8.27 -15.82
CA GLY A 814 -22.44 7.07 -15.82
C GLY A 814 -23.95 7.35 -16.01
N ILE A 815 -24.32 8.58 -16.40
CA ILE A 815 -25.71 9.00 -16.63
C ILE A 815 -26.09 8.76 -18.10
N THR A 816 -27.24 8.16 -18.34
CA THR A 816 -27.80 7.98 -19.69
C THR A 816 -29.20 8.58 -19.74
N PHE A 817 -29.46 9.48 -20.68
CA PHE A 817 -30.81 9.99 -20.96
C PHE A 817 -31.48 9.13 -22.02
N LEU A 818 -32.74 8.78 -21.77
CA LEU A 818 -33.54 7.86 -22.58
C LEU A 818 -35.03 8.08 -22.29
N ARG A 819 -35.90 7.39 -23.01
CA ARG A 819 -37.34 7.42 -22.74
C ARG A 819 -37.69 6.57 -21.50
N GLY A 820 -38.63 7.06 -20.70
CA GLY A 820 -39.32 6.29 -19.68
C GLY A 820 -40.73 5.95 -20.14
N VAL A 821 -41.17 4.73 -19.88
CA VAL A 821 -42.50 4.21 -20.28
C VAL A 821 -43.21 3.66 -19.05
N GLU A 822 -44.47 4.04 -18.87
CA GLU A 822 -45.33 3.60 -17.77
C GLU A 822 -46.57 2.91 -18.30
N TYR A 823 -46.92 1.79 -17.67
CA TYR A 823 -48.14 1.02 -17.92
C TYR A 823 -48.90 0.82 -16.62
N LEU A 824 -50.14 1.30 -16.57
CA LEU A 824 -50.98 1.27 -15.38
C LEU A 824 -52.28 0.51 -15.67
N GLU A 825 -52.52 -0.60 -14.96
CA GLU A 825 -53.78 -1.34 -15.07
C GLU A 825 -54.92 -0.70 -14.27
N SER A 826 -54.58 -0.01 -13.17
CA SER A 826 -55.52 0.73 -12.33
C SER A 826 -54.94 2.09 -11.97
N PRO A 827 -54.94 3.06 -12.92
CA PRO A 827 -54.29 4.35 -12.70
C PRO A 827 -54.95 5.13 -11.55
N GLY A 828 -54.11 5.72 -10.70
CA GLY A 828 -54.56 6.64 -9.66
C GLY A 828 -55.00 8.00 -10.21
N PRO A 829 -55.74 8.80 -9.42
CA PRO A 829 -56.23 10.11 -9.83
C PRO A 829 -55.13 11.08 -10.28
N GLU A 830 -53.90 10.94 -9.77
CA GLU A 830 -52.71 11.69 -10.16
C GLU A 830 -52.26 11.38 -11.58
N TYR A 831 -52.33 10.12 -12.01
CA TYR A 831 -51.95 9.69 -13.36
C TYR A 831 -53.06 9.97 -14.36
N GLU A 832 -54.32 9.78 -13.94
CA GLU A 832 -55.47 10.21 -14.73
C GLU A 832 -55.41 11.71 -14.97
N ALA A 833 -55.11 12.50 -13.93
CA ALA A 833 -54.90 13.93 -14.04
C ALA A 833 -53.78 14.31 -15.00
N LEU A 834 -52.68 13.57 -14.95
CA LEU A 834 -51.56 13.77 -15.84
C LEU A 834 -51.92 13.46 -17.30
N ALA A 835 -52.77 12.47 -17.56
CA ALA A 835 -53.23 12.12 -18.90
C ALA A 835 -54.39 13.00 -19.41
N ARG A 836 -55.01 13.84 -18.56
CA ARG A 836 -56.08 14.75 -18.97
C ARG A 836 -55.53 15.79 -19.97
N GLY A 837 -56.02 15.73 -21.21
CA GLY A 837 -55.61 16.63 -22.29
C GLY A 837 -55.13 15.93 -23.56
N GLY A 838 -54.98 14.60 -23.54
CA GLY A 838 -54.53 13.83 -24.71
C GLY A 838 -53.00 13.68 -24.78
N PRO A 839 -52.42 13.47 -25.98
CA PRO A 839 -51.00 13.17 -26.16
C PRO A 839 -50.09 14.23 -25.53
N ASP A 840 -50.37 15.52 -25.73
CA ASP A 840 -49.58 16.64 -25.22
C ASP A 840 -50.26 17.26 -23.98
N SER A 841 -50.21 16.55 -22.86
CA SER A 841 -50.89 16.99 -21.64
C SER A 841 -50.31 18.29 -21.08
N ALA A 842 -51.14 19.33 -21.06
CA ALA A 842 -50.82 20.60 -20.38
C ALA A 842 -50.55 20.41 -18.88
N ALA A 843 -51.15 19.39 -18.25
CA ALA A 843 -50.88 19.05 -16.85
C ALA A 843 -49.47 18.50 -16.64
N ALA A 844 -48.96 17.69 -17.58
CA ALA A 844 -47.60 17.18 -17.53
C ALA A 844 -46.57 18.30 -17.75
N ALA A 845 -46.82 19.18 -18.72
CA ALA A 845 -46.00 20.37 -18.95
C ALA A 845 -45.97 21.30 -17.74
N ALA A 846 -47.12 21.52 -17.07
CA ALA A 846 -47.19 22.32 -15.85
C ALA A 846 -46.39 21.73 -14.67
N LEU A 847 -46.19 20.40 -14.66
CA LEU A 847 -45.33 19.70 -13.71
C LEU A 847 -43.86 19.65 -14.15
N GLY A 848 -43.52 20.18 -15.33
CA GLY A 848 -42.15 20.17 -15.86
C GLY A 848 -41.70 18.79 -16.35
N ILE A 849 -42.64 17.90 -16.68
CA ILE A 849 -42.33 16.60 -17.28
C ILE A 849 -42.12 16.79 -18.77
N GLU A 850 -40.89 16.56 -19.21
CA GLU A 850 -40.48 16.75 -20.60
C GLU A 850 -40.72 15.47 -21.43
N GLY A 851 -40.93 15.65 -22.73
CA GLY A 851 -41.17 14.54 -23.66
C GLY A 851 -42.44 13.72 -23.36
N PHE A 852 -43.36 14.23 -22.53
CA PHE A 852 -44.53 13.49 -22.09
C PHE A 852 -45.50 13.20 -23.24
N ARG A 853 -45.89 11.94 -23.41
CA ARG A 853 -46.90 11.53 -24.39
C ARG A 853 -47.75 10.38 -23.88
N VAL A 854 -49.07 10.51 -23.98
CA VAL A 854 -50.00 9.38 -23.73
C VAL A 854 -49.96 8.38 -24.88
N LEU A 855 -49.80 7.09 -24.55
CA LEU A 855 -49.76 5.99 -25.52
C LEU A 855 -51.17 5.66 -26.04
N ARG A 856 -51.25 5.29 -27.32
CA ARG A 856 -52.51 4.80 -27.93
C ARG A 856 -52.76 3.35 -27.54
N GLY A 857 -54.00 2.89 -27.68
CA GLY A 857 -54.39 1.54 -27.29
C GLY A 857 -53.61 0.42 -28.01
N ASP A 858 -53.17 0.66 -29.25
CA ASP A 858 -52.33 -0.26 -30.04
C ASP A 858 -50.85 -0.28 -29.62
N GLU A 859 -50.42 0.69 -28.80
CA GLU A 859 -49.07 0.78 -28.23
C GLU A 859 -48.98 0.15 -26.82
N LEU A 860 -50.12 -0.31 -26.26
CA LEU A 860 -50.16 -0.97 -24.95
C LEU A 860 -49.79 -2.45 -25.07
N PRO A 861 -49.14 -3.04 -24.06
CA PRO A 861 -48.66 -4.42 -24.13
C PRO A 861 -49.79 -5.45 -24.12
N ASP A 862 -50.92 -5.12 -23.50
CA ASP A 862 -52.14 -5.94 -23.48
C ASP A 862 -53.36 -5.09 -23.07
N ASP A 863 -54.55 -5.70 -23.13
CA ASP A 863 -55.85 -5.09 -22.86
C ASP A 863 -56.13 -4.80 -21.38
N ARG A 864 -55.27 -5.27 -20.46
CA ARG A 864 -55.41 -5.03 -19.02
C ARG A 864 -54.86 -3.66 -18.63
N VAL A 865 -53.91 -3.13 -19.39
CA VAL A 865 -53.35 -1.79 -19.17
C VAL A 865 -54.39 -0.75 -19.57
N ARG A 866 -54.81 0.09 -18.62
CA ARG A 866 -55.82 1.14 -18.85
C ARG A 866 -55.23 2.47 -19.25
N LEU A 867 -54.00 2.75 -18.81
CA LEU A 867 -53.29 3.98 -19.14
C LEU A 867 -51.81 3.66 -19.37
N GLY A 868 -51.29 4.11 -20.51
CA GLY A 868 -49.87 4.10 -20.82
C GLY A 868 -49.38 5.48 -21.23
N PHE A 869 -48.15 5.83 -20.86
CA PHE A 869 -47.51 7.07 -21.29
C PHE A 869 -45.99 6.94 -21.31
N GLU A 870 -45.33 7.79 -22.09
CA GLU A 870 -43.88 7.93 -22.14
C GLU A 870 -43.43 9.35 -21.80
N TYR A 871 -42.16 9.52 -21.44
CA TYR A 871 -41.54 10.81 -21.11
C TYR A 871 -40.01 10.74 -21.23
N ASP A 872 -39.34 11.89 -21.26
CA ASP A 872 -37.88 11.95 -21.17
C ASP A 872 -37.42 11.68 -19.74
N THR A 873 -36.45 10.78 -19.60
CA THR A 873 -35.87 10.42 -18.31
C THR A 873 -34.38 10.14 -18.37
N TRP A 874 -33.81 9.77 -17.23
CA TRP A 874 -32.44 9.26 -17.13
C TRP A 874 -32.38 7.99 -16.30
N CYS A 875 -31.39 7.16 -16.60
CA CYS A 875 -30.89 6.11 -15.74
C CYS A 875 -29.40 6.34 -15.43
N VAL A 876 -28.91 5.73 -14.35
CA VAL A 876 -27.51 5.75 -13.99
C VAL A 876 -27.01 4.34 -13.74
N ASN A 877 -25.74 4.10 -14.05
CA ASN A 877 -24.98 3.03 -13.42
C ASN A 877 -24.60 3.47 -11.99
N PRO A 878 -25.22 2.90 -10.93
CA PRO A 878 -25.00 3.37 -9.56
C PRO A 878 -23.53 3.35 -9.11
N MET A 879 -22.76 2.36 -9.60
CA MET A 879 -21.37 2.18 -9.19
C MET A 879 -20.48 3.26 -9.81
N VAL A 880 -20.63 3.49 -11.12
CA VAL A 880 -19.90 4.55 -11.84
C VAL A 880 -20.28 5.92 -11.29
N TYR A 881 -21.58 6.19 -11.14
CA TYR A 881 -22.05 7.49 -10.71
C TYR A 881 -21.61 7.83 -9.28
N CYS A 882 -21.73 6.91 -8.32
CA CYS A 882 -21.30 7.17 -6.95
C CYS A 882 -19.77 7.28 -6.81
N ALA A 883 -18.99 6.49 -7.55
CA ALA A 883 -17.53 6.65 -7.59
C ALA A 883 -17.13 8.00 -8.20
N PHE A 884 -17.80 8.42 -9.29
CA PHE A 884 -17.63 9.74 -9.90
C PHE A 884 -17.89 10.88 -8.90
N LEU A 885 -19.00 10.83 -8.16
CA LEU A 885 -19.31 11.86 -7.14
C LEU A 885 -18.27 11.86 -6.01
N LEU A 886 -17.85 10.68 -5.53
CA LEU A 886 -16.83 10.56 -4.49
C LEU A 886 -15.50 11.16 -4.93
N ASN A 887 -15.04 10.81 -6.13
CA ASN A 887 -13.78 11.32 -6.67
C ASN A 887 -13.82 12.83 -6.82
N ARG A 888 -14.94 13.40 -7.30
CA ARG A 888 -15.11 14.85 -7.37
C ARG A 888 -15.09 15.54 -6.01
N PHE A 889 -15.71 14.93 -5.01
CA PHE A 889 -15.73 15.47 -3.66
C PHE A 889 -14.31 15.53 -3.09
N VAL A 890 -13.55 14.43 -3.21
CA VAL A 890 -12.15 14.35 -2.76
C VAL A 890 -11.26 15.31 -3.54
N PHE A 891 -11.39 15.36 -4.88
CA PHE A 891 -10.61 16.26 -5.74
C PHE A 891 -10.84 17.75 -5.41
N ARG A 892 -12.02 18.10 -4.89
CA ARG A 892 -12.35 19.46 -4.40
C ARG A 892 -11.90 19.71 -2.95
N GLY A 893 -10.99 18.91 -2.41
CA GLY A 893 -10.48 19.04 -1.05
C GLY A 893 -11.40 18.46 0.03
N GLY A 894 -12.41 17.67 -0.34
CA GLY A 894 -13.32 17.03 0.60
C GLY A 894 -12.66 15.85 1.30
N ARG A 895 -12.85 15.73 2.62
CA ARG A 895 -12.24 14.66 3.41
C ARG A 895 -13.20 13.49 3.60
N VAL A 896 -12.70 12.27 3.50
CA VAL A 896 -13.50 11.04 3.68
C VAL A 896 -12.96 10.23 4.85
N VAL A 897 -13.84 9.66 5.66
CA VAL A 897 -13.48 8.81 6.80
C VAL A 897 -14.33 7.55 6.77
N ARG A 898 -13.67 6.40 6.70
CA ARG A 898 -14.33 5.10 6.86
C ARG A 898 -14.55 4.77 8.32
N ARG A 899 -15.79 4.87 8.78
CA ARG A 899 -16.20 4.65 10.17
C ARG A 899 -17.70 4.37 10.27
N GLU A 900 -18.08 3.41 11.10
CA GLU A 900 -19.48 3.21 11.49
C GLU A 900 -19.86 4.22 12.60
N VAL A 901 -20.95 4.93 12.40
CA VAL A 901 -21.55 5.86 13.38
C VAL A 901 -22.80 5.20 13.92
N ARG A 902 -23.15 5.40 15.19
CA ARG A 902 -24.36 4.80 15.82
C ARG A 902 -25.47 5.79 16.12
N ASP A 903 -25.13 7.07 16.21
CA ASP A 903 -26.04 8.18 16.46
C ASP A 903 -25.44 9.44 15.80
N PRO A 904 -26.22 10.33 15.18
CA PRO A 904 -25.66 11.51 14.54
C PRO A 904 -25.00 12.47 15.54
N GLY A 905 -25.40 12.42 16.81
CA GLY A 905 -24.82 13.17 17.92
C GLY A 905 -23.36 12.78 18.21
N GLU A 906 -22.99 11.52 17.98
CA GLU A 906 -21.63 10.99 18.15
C GLU A 906 -20.60 11.80 17.35
N VAL A 907 -21.02 12.30 16.18
CA VAL A 907 -20.16 13.05 15.27
C VAL A 907 -19.76 14.40 15.85
N PHE A 908 -20.61 15.05 16.66
CA PHE A 908 -20.22 16.29 17.35
C PHE A 908 -19.13 16.08 18.39
N GLU A 909 -18.92 14.83 18.81
CA GLU A 909 -17.86 14.42 19.72
C GLU A 909 -16.66 13.79 18.99
N MET A 910 -16.72 13.72 17.66
CA MET A 910 -15.58 13.42 16.81
C MET A 910 -14.79 14.68 16.50
N ARG A 911 -13.51 14.46 16.33
CA ARG A 911 -12.55 15.29 17.05
C ARG A 911 -11.20 15.20 16.31
N ASP A 912 -10.87 13.97 15.90
CA ASP A 912 -10.02 13.64 14.76
C ASP A 912 -10.57 14.11 13.38
N LEU A 913 -11.56 15.01 13.37
CA LEU A 913 -12.18 15.51 12.14
C LEU A 913 -11.59 16.79 11.56
N GLY A 914 -10.50 17.31 12.13
CA GLY A 914 -9.85 18.53 11.65
C GLY A 914 -10.49 19.82 12.16
N GLY A 915 -11.46 19.73 13.08
CA GLY A 915 -12.03 20.87 13.78
C GLY A 915 -13.34 20.57 14.54
N PRO A 916 -13.87 21.55 15.29
CA PRO A 916 -15.13 21.38 16.00
C PRO A 916 -16.28 21.22 15.02
N VAL A 917 -17.00 20.11 15.11
CA VAL A 917 -18.22 19.91 14.32
C VAL A 917 -19.33 20.78 14.88
N THR A 918 -19.87 21.66 14.06
CA THR A 918 -21.02 22.51 14.41
C THR A 918 -22.28 22.06 13.66
N MET A 919 -22.09 21.35 12.54
CA MET A 919 -23.14 20.92 11.64
C MET A 919 -22.97 19.46 11.21
N VAL A 920 -24.04 18.67 11.33
CA VAL A 920 -24.06 17.28 10.86
C VAL A 920 -25.21 17.10 9.87
N VAL A 921 -24.94 16.64 8.67
CA VAL A 921 -25.95 16.17 7.72
C VAL A 921 -26.14 14.67 7.90
N ASN A 922 -27.28 14.27 8.45
CA ASN A 922 -27.63 12.87 8.62
C ASN A 922 -28.25 12.31 7.32
N ALA A 923 -27.39 11.76 6.45
CA ALA A 923 -27.76 11.04 5.23
C ALA A 923 -27.57 9.51 5.37
N SER A 924 -27.73 8.99 6.59
CA SER A 924 -27.53 7.55 6.92
C SER A 924 -28.51 6.59 6.25
N GLY A 925 -29.56 7.11 5.62
CA GLY A 925 -30.67 6.32 5.07
C GLY A 925 -31.68 5.92 6.14
N THR A 926 -31.25 5.19 7.17
CA THR A 926 -32.14 4.63 8.22
C THR A 926 -32.43 5.58 9.37
N GLY A 927 -31.67 6.66 9.53
CA GLY A 927 -32.01 7.72 10.48
C GLY A 927 -31.73 7.44 11.95
N PHE A 928 -30.87 6.45 12.26
CA PHE A 928 -30.40 6.15 13.61
C PHE A 928 -31.52 5.85 14.63
N GLY A 929 -32.32 4.82 14.36
CA GLY A 929 -33.34 4.38 15.31
C GLY A 929 -34.61 5.23 15.34
N ASP A 930 -34.82 6.11 14.34
CA ASP A 930 -36.11 6.77 14.15
C ASP A 930 -37.22 5.70 14.06
N PRO A 931 -38.20 5.68 14.98
CA PRO A 931 -39.23 4.64 15.03
C PRO A 931 -40.18 4.70 13.82
N LYS A 932 -40.16 5.79 13.05
CA LYS A 932 -40.88 5.88 11.77
C LYS A 932 -40.07 5.30 10.62
N SER A 933 -38.78 5.08 10.79
CA SER A 933 -37.91 4.46 9.79
C SER A 933 -38.12 2.96 9.74
N PHE A 934 -38.16 2.42 8.53
CA PHE A 934 -38.32 1.00 8.29
C PHE A 934 -37.67 0.64 6.95
N ILE A 935 -37.35 -0.64 6.77
CA ILE A 935 -36.78 -1.11 5.50
C ILE A 935 -37.88 -1.62 4.58
N ILE A 936 -37.63 -1.54 3.28
CA ILE A 936 -38.43 -2.20 2.27
C ILE A 936 -37.46 -3.06 1.45
N ARG A 937 -37.47 -4.38 1.68
CA ARG A 937 -36.69 -5.31 0.88
C ARG A 937 -37.17 -5.25 -0.57
N GLY A 938 -36.19 -5.22 -1.47
CA GLY A 938 -36.40 -5.28 -2.90
C GLY A 938 -35.44 -6.29 -3.50
N GLN A 939 -36.00 -7.33 -4.07
CA GLN A 939 -35.28 -8.23 -4.95
C GLN A 939 -35.47 -7.78 -6.40
N THR A 940 -34.38 -7.77 -7.14
CA THR A 940 -34.32 -7.54 -8.57
C THR A 940 -33.34 -8.54 -9.20
N CYS A 941 -33.36 -8.65 -10.52
CA CYS A 941 -32.50 -9.52 -11.31
C CYS A 941 -31.64 -8.63 -12.23
N LEU A 942 -30.34 -8.82 -12.22
CA LEU A 942 -29.44 -8.20 -13.18
C LEU A 942 -29.33 -9.11 -14.41
N VAL A 943 -29.57 -8.56 -15.60
CA VAL A 943 -29.46 -9.28 -16.88
C VAL A 943 -28.48 -8.61 -17.83
N ALA A 944 -27.90 -9.39 -18.74
CA ALA A 944 -26.99 -8.89 -19.77
C ALA A 944 -27.71 -8.14 -20.89
N ASN A 945 -29.00 -8.43 -21.08
CA ASN A 945 -29.79 -7.88 -22.18
C ASN A 945 -29.88 -6.35 -22.08
N PRO A 946 -29.56 -5.62 -23.16
CA PRO A 946 -29.76 -4.18 -23.20
C PRO A 946 -31.27 -3.88 -23.25
N CYS A 947 -31.64 -2.73 -22.73
CA CYS A 947 -32.99 -2.19 -22.86
C CYS A 947 -32.85 -0.70 -23.22
N ASP A 948 -33.66 -0.25 -24.17
CA ASP A 948 -33.58 1.09 -24.80
C ASP A 948 -34.43 2.14 -24.09
N ALA A 949 -35.28 1.70 -23.16
CA ALA A 949 -36.12 2.52 -22.30
C ALA A 949 -36.01 2.09 -20.83
N THR A 950 -36.35 2.98 -19.90
CA THR A 950 -36.86 2.51 -18.61
C THR A 950 -38.34 2.18 -18.79
N VAL A 951 -38.77 1.03 -18.29
CA VAL A 951 -40.17 0.60 -18.44
C VAL A 951 -40.68 0.22 -17.07
N THR A 952 -41.88 0.66 -16.71
CA THR A 952 -42.55 0.28 -15.45
C THR A 952 -43.99 -0.11 -15.72
N ARG A 953 -44.42 -1.24 -15.18
CA ARG A 953 -45.81 -1.70 -15.16
C ARG A 953 -46.27 -1.85 -13.72
N GLN A 954 -47.40 -1.21 -13.40
CA GLN A 954 -48.13 -1.39 -12.16
C GLN A 954 -49.38 -2.25 -12.42
N TYR A 955 -49.40 -3.44 -11.81
CA TYR A 955 -50.51 -4.37 -11.92
C TYR A 955 -51.65 -3.96 -10.99
N ALA A 956 -52.89 -4.31 -11.34
CA ALA A 956 -54.06 -4.01 -10.53
C ALA A 956 -54.03 -4.72 -9.16
N ASP A 957 -53.29 -5.83 -9.04
CA ASP A 957 -53.09 -6.59 -7.80
C ASP A 957 -51.99 -6.01 -6.88
N GLY A 958 -51.40 -4.87 -7.26
CA GLY A 958 -50.35 -4.20 -6.50
C GLY A 958 -48.92 -4.71 -6.76
N ARG A 959 -48.74 -5.70 -7.66
CA ARG A 959 -47.40 -6.11 -8.14
C ARG A 959 -46.80 -5.07 -9.10
N TRP A 960 -45.49 -5.15 -9.28
CA TRP A 960 -44.70 -4.25 -10.12
C TRP A 960 -43.74 -5.06 -10.99
N ALA A 961 -43.58 -4.64 -12.24
CA ALA A 961 -42.50 -5.08 -13.12
C ALA A 961 -41.83 -3.86 -13.74
N PHE A 962 -40.51 -3.79 -13.75
CA PHE A 962 -39.79 -2.66 -14.31
C PHE A 962 -38.41 -3.05 -14.85
N SER A 963 -37.90 -2.28 -15.81
CA SER A 963 -36.50 -2.29 -16.22
C SER A 963 -35.79 -0.97 -15.92
N VAL A 964 -34.52 -1.09 -15.57
CA VAL A 964 -33.59 0.04 -15.50
C VAL A 964 -32.29 -0.35 -16.20
N PRO A 965 -32.03 0.14 -17.42
CA PRO A 965 -30.74 -0.05 -18.06
C PRO A 965 -29.65 0.65 -17.24
N ARG A 966 -28.54 -0.02 -16.98
CA ARG A 966 -27.32 0.56 -16.41
C ARG A 966 -26.30 0.62 -17.54
N GLY A 967 -26.18 1.78 -18.19
CA GLY A 967 -25.14 2.00 -19.21
C GLY A 967 -23.73 1.73 -18.67
N PHE A 968 -22.71 1.83 -19.53
CA PHE A 968 -21.32 1.57 -19.15
C PHE A 968 -21.12 0.14 -18.62
N GLU A 969 -21.57 -0.85 -19.40
CA GLU A 969 -21.46 -2.28 -19.08
C GLU A 969 -22.09 -2.71 -17.74
N GLY A 970 -23.05 -1.92 -17.23
CA GLY A 970 -23.72 -2.20 -15.96
C GLY A 970 -24.86 -3.21 -16.03
N GLY A 971 -25.21 -3.71 -17.22
CA GLY A 971 -26.36 -4.58 -17.49
C GLY A 971 -27.72 -3.88 -17.39
N THR A 972 -28.81 -4.63 -17.36
CA THR A 972 -30.16 -4.10 -17.12
C THR A 972 -30.74 -4.71 -15.85
N ILE A 973 -31.28 -3.90 -14.96
CA ILE A 973 -32.02 -4.39 -13.80
C ILE A 973 -33.45 -4.65 -14.20
N ILE A 974 -33.92 -5.88 -14.00
CA ILE A 974 -35.33 -6.27 -14.03
C ILE A 974 -35.80 -6.40 -12.59
N GLY A 975 -36.72 -5.53 -12.19
CA GLY A 975 -37.29 -5.53 -10.86
C GLY A 975 -38.81 -5.53 -10.88
N GLY A 976 -39.46 -5.60 -9.73
CA GLY A 976 -38.84 -5.88 -8.44
C GLY A 976 -39.89 -6.03 -7.36
N THR A 977 -39.46 -6.48 -6.18
CA THR A 977 -40.37 -6.63 -5.04
C THR A 977 -40.37 -5.39 -4.13
N LYS A 978 -41.46 -5.25 -3.38
CA LYS A 978 -41.68 -4.22 -2.36
C LYS A 978 -42.19 -4.90 -1.10
N GLU A 979 -41.26 -5.26 -0.21
CA GLU A 979 -41.55 -6.06 0.99
C GLU A 979 -41.18 -5.25 2.24
N PRO A 980 -42.12 -4.48 2.81
CA PRO A 980 -41.91 -3.75 4.05
C PRO A 980 -41.51 -4.68 5.19
N ASP A 981 -40.59 -4.24 6.03
CA ASP A 981 -40.15 -4.93 7.26
C ASP A 981 -39.57 -6.34 7.04
N ASN A 982 -39.25 -6.72 5.80
CA ASN A 982 -38.64 -8.00 5.49
C ASN A 982 -37.10 -7.95 5.60
N TRP A 983 -36.55 -8.62 6.61
CA TRP A 983 -35.12 -8.70 6.90
C TRP A 983 -34.44 -9.94 6.32
N ASP A 984 -35.04 -10.62 5.35
CA ASP A 984 -34.37 -11.68 4.61
C ASP A 984 -33.24 -11.10 3.75
N ARG A 985 -32.14 -11.85 3.63
CA ARG A 985 -30.97 -11.53 2.81
C ARG A 985 -30.94 -12.36 1.53
N ALA A 986 -31.54 -13.55 1.54
CA ALA A 986 -31.46 -14.47 0.43
C ALA A 986 -32.37 -14.03 -0.72
N PRO A 987 -31.92 -14.08 -1.98
CA PRO A 987 -32.81 -13.98 -3.12
C PRO A 987 -33.65 -15.25 -3.28
N SER A 988 -34.90 -15.11 -3.73
CA SER A 988 -35.76 -16.23 -4.13
C SER A 988 -35.64 -16.47 -5.64
N PRO A 989 -35.22 -17.67 -6.08
CA PRO A 989 -35.23 -18.07 -7.49
C PRO A 989 -36.62 -17.95 -8.15
N GLU A 990 -37.67 -18.28 -7.42
CA GLU A 990 -39.06 -18.22 -7.91
C GLU A 990 -39.49 -16.76 -8.18
N VAL A 991 -39.04 -15.83 -7.31
CA VAL A 991 -39.23 -14.40 -7.53
C VAL A 991 -38.48 -13.94 -8.78
N ARG A 992 -37.22 -14.34 -8.95
CA ARG A 992 -36.41 -14.00 -10.14
C ARG A 992 -37.09 -14.47 -11.43
N GLU A 993 -37.50 -15.73 -11.49
CA GLU A 993 -38.14 -16.33 -12.67
C GLU A 993 -39.44 -15.62 -13.01
N ARG A 994 -40.26 -15.31 -12.00
CA ARG A 994 -41.48 -14.52 -12.20
C ARG A 994 -41.16 -13.12 -12.73
N LEU A 995 -40.20 -12.40 -12.13
CA LEU A 995 -39.84 -11.05 -12.56
C LEU A 995 -39.37 -11.02 -14.02
N CYS A 996 -38.50 -11.96 -14.41
CA CYS A 996 -38.00 -12.06 -15.78
C CYS A 996 -39.14 -12.35 -16.76
N ARG A 997 -39.99 -13.35 -16.46
CA ARG A 997 -41.13 -13.72 -17.31
C ARG A 997 -42.14 -12.58 -17.46
N ASP A 998 -42.54 -11.97 -16.34
CA ASP A 998 -43.54 -10.90 -16.32
C ASP A 998 -43.03 -9.66 -17.07
N PHE A 999 -41.72 -9.37 -16.97
CA PHE A 999 -41.12 -8.23 -17.68
C PHE A 999 -40.95 -8.50 -19.18
N VAL A 1000 -40.50 -9.70 -19.59
CA VAL A 1000 -40.46 -10.09 -21.01
C VAL A 1000 -41.85 -10.01 -21.65
N ALA A 1001 -42.90 -10.42 -20.93
CA ALA A 1001 -44.27 -10.27 -21.42
C ALA A 1001 -44.72 -8.80 -21.54
N THR A 1002 -44.18 -7.91 -20.70
CA THR A 1002 -44.50 -6.47 -20.71
C THR A 1002 -43.74 -5.72 -21.81
N TYR A 1003 -42.48 -6.08 -22.05
CA TYR A 1003 -41.60 -5.41 -23.00
C TYR A 1003 -40.76 -6.44 -23.77
N PRO A 1004 -41.36 -7.13 -24.77
CA PRO A 1004 -40.73 -8.28 -25.43
C PRO A 1004 -39.39 -8.00 -26.12
N SER A 1005 -39.11 -6.75 -26.48
CA SER A 1005 -37.86 -6.35 -27.15
C SER A 1005 -36.61 -6.55 -26.30
N ILE A 1006 -36.73 -6.74 -24.98
CA ILE A 1006 -35.58 -7.07 -24.12
C ILE A 1006 -35.10 -8.50 -24.32
N ALA A 1007 -35.97 -9.40 -24.80
CA ALA A 1007 -35.63 -10.80 -24.97
C ALA A 1007 -34.62 -11.00 -26.10
N ASP A 1008 -33.72 -11.98 -25.94
CA ASP A 1008 -32.85 -12.41 -27.01
C ASP A 1008 -33.60 -13.27 -28.05
N GLY A 1009 -32.88 -13.80 -29.04
CA GLY A 1009 -33.45 -14.66 -30.09
C GLY A 1009 -34.13 -15.94 -29.57
N SER A 1010 -33.96 -16.31 -28.30
CA SER A 1010 -34.65 -17.43 -27.65
C SER A 1010 -35.98 -17.04 -26.99
N GLY A 1011 -36.31 -15.74 -26.92
CA GLY A 1011 -37.48 -15.24 -26.19
C GLY A 1011 -37.25 -15.17 -24.68
N SER A 1012 -36.00 -15.16 -24.21
CA SER A 1012 -35.64 -15.09 -22.79
C SER A 1012 -34.58 -14.02 -22.50
N VAL A 1013 -34.21 -13.87 -21.22
CA VAL A 1013 -33.16 -12.95 -20.77
C VAL A 1013 -32.02 -13.72 -20.12
N THR A 1014 -30.80 -13.26 -20.35
CA THR A 1014 -29.57 -13.83 -19.78
C THR A 1014 -29.32 -13.23 -18.40
N VAL A 1015 -29.57 -14.01 -17.35
CA VAL A 1015 -29.36 -13.61 -15.95
C VAL A 1015 -27.87 -13.56 -15.61
N LEU A 1016 -27.43 -12.44 -15.06
CA LEU A 1016 -26.09 -12.24 -14.50
C LEU A 1016 -26.06 -12.44 -12.98
N GLY A 1017 -27.16 -12.15 -12.29
CA GLY A 1017 -27.26 -12.38 -10.85
C GLY A 1017 -28.50 -11.80 -10.21
N ASP A 1018 -28.79 -12.24 -8.99
CA ASP A 1018 -29.84 -11.66 -8.16
C ASP A 1018 -29.30 -10.52 -7.29
N VAL A 1019 -30.07 -9.44 -7.18
CA VAL A 1019 -29.74 -8.27 -6.37
C VAL A 1019 -30.80 -8.09 -5.30
N VAL A 1020 -30.40 -8.09 -4.03
CA VAL A 1020 -31.27 -7.81 -2.89
C VAL A 1020 -30.77 -6.56 -2.17
N GLY A 1021 -31.65 -5.56 -2.04
CA GLY A 1021 -31.37 -4.35 -1.26
C GLY A 1021 -32.50 -4.01 -0.31
N ARG A 1022 -32.20 -3.22 0.73
CA ARG A 1022 -33.17 -2.82 1.78
C ARG A 1022 -33.40 -1.33 1.81
N ARG A 1023 -34.35 -0.87 0.98
CA ARG A 1023 -34.64 0.55 0.79
C ARG A 1023 -35.02 1.19 2.13
N PRO A 1024 -34.30 2.22 2.61
CA PRO A 1024 -34.60 2.82 3.89
C PRO A 1024 -35.72 3.86 3.75
N ALA A 1025 -36.94 3.45 4.10
CA ALA A 1025 -38.15 4.26 4.01
C ALA A 1025 -38.52 4.82 5.38
N ARG A 1026 -39.43 5.80 5.38
CA ARG A 1026 -39.92 6.41 6.61
C ARG A 1026 -41.40 6.74 6.54
N ARG A 1027 -42.14 6.41 7.59
CA ARG A 1027 -43.57 6.77 7.73
C ARG A 1027 -43.70 8.29 7.79
N GLY A 1028 -44.52 8.84 6.89
CA GLY A 1028 -44.66 10.29 6.71
C GLY A 1028 -43.65 10.92 5.74
N GLY A 1029 -42.86 10.10 5.03
CA GLY A 1029 -41.93 10.56 3.99
C GLY A 1029 -40.55 10.94 4.53
N ALA A 1030 -39.69 11.38 3.60
CA ALA A 1030 -38.32 11.77 3.89
C ALA A 1030 -38.27 12.87 4.96
N ARG A 1031 -37.41 12.68 5.95
CA ARG A 1031 -37.13 13.67 6.99
C ARG A 1031 -36.08 14.63 6.40
N LEU A 1032 -36.53 15.85 6.09
CA LEU A 1032 -35.74 16.97 5.55
C LEU A 1032 -35.95 18.17 6.46
N GLU A 1033 -35.20 18.22 7.56
CA GLU A 1033 -35.39 19.26 8.57
C GLU A 1033 -34.09 19.56 9.30
N ARG A 1034 -34.02 20.77 9.83
CA ARG A 1034 -32.94 21.24 10.71
C ARG A 1034 -33.39 21.07 12.15
N GLU A 1035 -32.60 20.34 12.94
CA GLU A 1035 -32.81 20.14 14.37
C GLU A 1035 -31.59 20.69 15.12
N GLU A 1036 -31.81 21.64 16.03
CA GLU A 1036 -30.78 22.05 16.98
C GLU A 1036 -30.82 21.09 18.16
N VAL A 1037 -29.86 20.18 18.21
CA VAL A 1037 -29.81 19.10 19.22
C VAL A 1037 -29.17 19.56 20.53
N ALA A 1038 -28.39 20.65 20.48
CA ALA A 1038 -27.82 21.35 21.62
C ALA A 1038 -27.36 22.76 21.16
N PRO A 1039 -27.12 23.72 22.07
CA PRO A 1039 -26.62 25.05 21.71
C PRO A 1039 -25.38 24.97 20.82
N GLY A 1040 -25.47 25.52 19.61
CA GLY A 1040 -24.37 25.53 18.63
C GLY A 1040 -24.11 24.20 17.90
N ARG A 1041 -24.98 23.19 18.07
CA ARG A 1041 -24.91 21.88 17.39
C ARG A 1041 -26.18 21.60 16.62
N THR A 1042 -26.08 21.57 15.31
CA THR A 1042 -27.23 21.39 14.41
C THR A 1042 -27.11 20.09 13.62
N VAL A 1043 -28.17 19.28 13.62
CA VAL A 1043 -28.32 18.16 12.69
C VAL A 1043 -29.32 18.53 11.60
N VAL A 1044 -28.90 18.41 10.34
CA VAL A 1044 -29.81 18.47 9.19
C VAL A 1044 -30.09 17.05 8.74
N HIS A 1045 -31.33 16.60 8.91
CA HIS A 1045 -31.74 15.26 8.53
C HIS A 1045 -32.04 15.19 7.04
N ALA A 1046 -31.52 14.14 6.37
CA ALA A 1046 -31.70 13.88 4.95
C ALA A 1046 -31.83 12.38 4.67
N TYR A 1047 -32.84 11.73 5.26
CA TYR A 1047 -33.01 10.28 5.20
C TYR A 1047 -34.47 9.82 5.08
N GLY A 1048 -34.70 8.52 4.87
CA GLY A 1048 -36.03 7.94 4.75
C GLY A 1048 -36.67 8.08 3.36
N LEU A 1049 -35.86 8.18 2.30
CA LEU A 1049 -36.33 8.40 0.93
C LEU A 1049 -36.85 7.13 0.23
N GLY A 1050 -36.74 5.97 0.89
CA GLY A 1050 -37.18 4.69 0.35
C GLY A 1050 -36.52 4.39 -0.99
N GLY A 1051 -37.32 4.10 -2.02
CA GLY A 1051 -36.82 3.78 -3.36
C GLY A 1051 -36.44 4.98 -4.23
N ARG A 1052 -36.57 6.22 -3.72
CA ARG A 1052 -36.44 7.45 -4.53
C ARG A 1052 -35.13 8.21 -4.29
N GLY A 1053 -34.11 7.56 -3.72
CA GLY A 1053 -32.86 8.22 -3.33
C GLY A 1053 -32.13 8.92 -4.49
N TYR A 1054 -31.97 8.24 -5.63
CA TYR A 1054 -31.31 8.83 -6.80
C TYR A 1054 -32.13 9.94 -7.45
N GLU A 1055 -33.42 9.66 -7.67
CA GLU A 1055 -34.42 10.58 -8.23
C GLU A 1055 -34.49 11.92 -7.50
N LEU A 1056 -34.30 11.91 -6.17
CA LEU A 1056 -34.42 13.11 -5.34
C LEU A 1056 -33.06 13.69 -4.90
N SER A 1057 -31.95 13.06 -5.28
CA SER A 1057 -30.63 13.27 -4.68
C SER A 1057 -30.16 14.73 -4.65
N TRP A 1058 -30.17 15.42 -5.79
CA TRP A 1058 -29.67 16.80 -5.89
C TRP A 1058 -30.67 17.83 -5.37
N GLY A 1059 -31.98 17.63 -5.56
CA GLY A 1059 -32.98 18.50 -4.96
C GLY A 1059 -32.93 18.44 -3.42
N VAL A 1060 -32.69 17.24 -2.88
CA VAL A 1060 -32.42 17.05 -1.45
C VAL A 1060 -31.14 17.74 -1.03
N ALA A 1061 -30.06 17.61 -1.81
CA ALA A 1061 -28.80 18.31 -1.54
C ALA A 1061 -28.95 19.84 -1.52
N GLU A 1062 -29.70 20.41 -2.47
CA GLU A 1062 -30.02 21.85 -2.52
C GLU A 1062 -30.85 22.27 -1.29
N THR A 1063 -31.83 21.46 -0.89
CA THR A 1063 -32.62 21.71 0.33
C THR A 1063 -31.75 21.65 1.58
N VAL A 1064 -30.85 20.68 1.66
CA VAL A 1064 -29.89 20.52 2.77
C VAL A 1064 -28.97 21.73 2.85
N ALA A 1065 -28.42 22.18 1.72
CA ALA A 1065 -27.59 23.39 1.68
C ALA A 1065 -28.35 24.62 2.18
N GLY A 1066 -29.62 24.79 1.77
CA GLY A 1066 -30.49 25.87 2.30
C GLY A 1066 -30.76 25.77 3.80
N LEU A 1067 -30.98 24.54 4.32
CA LEU A 1067 -31.16 24.30 5.75
C LEU A 1067 -29.88 24.57 6.55
N VAL A 1068 -28.71 24.21 6.02
CA VAL A 1068 -27.39 24.51 6.61
C VAL A 1068 -27.15 26.03 6.65
N ALA A 1069 -27.51 26.75 5.59
CA ALA A 1069 -27.40 28.22 5.51
C ALA A 1069 -28.43 28.97 6.38
N GLY A 1070 -29.39 28.28 7.01
CA GLY A 1070 -30.41 28.89 7.87
C GLY A 1070 -31.60 29.51 7.13
N ALA A 1071 -31.72 29.29 5.83
CA ALA A 1071 -32.76 29.86 4.97
C ALA A 1071 -33.95 28.89 4.75
N ALA A 1072 -34.66 28.50 5.82
CA ALA A 1072 -36.07 28.06 5.77
C ALA A 1072 -36.56 27.65 7.18
N GLY A 1073 -37.69 28.24 7.61
CA GLY A 1073 -38.23 28.08 8.96
C GLY A 1073 -38.88 26.73 9.26
N SER A 1074 -38.45 26.12 10.36
CA SER A 1074 -39.24 25.25 11.24
C SER A 1074 -38.36 24.83 12.43
N THR A 1075 -37.98 25.77 13.29
CA THR A 1075 -37.29 25.44 14.55
C THR A 1075 -38.32 24.86 15.52
N ARG A 1076 -38.27 23.55 15.79
CA ARG A 1076 -39.07 22.94 16.85
C ARG A 1076 -38.13 22.52 17.98
N ALA A 1077 -37.88 23.44 18.91
CA ALA A 1077 -37.18 23.14 20.15
C ALA A 1077 -38.08 22.24 21.02
N ARG A 1078 -37.55 21.13 21.54
CA ARG A 1078 -38.20 20.34 22.59
C ARG A 1078 -37.61 20.78 23.94
N MET A 1079 -38.48 21.25 24.83
CA MET A 1079 -38.28 21.21 26.28
C MET A 1079 -38.39 19.77 26.78
#